data_AF-A0A4Y2NRK0-F1
#
_entry.id   AF-A0A4Y2NRK0-F1
#
_cell.length_a   1.000
_cell.length_b   1.000
_cell.length_c   1.000
_cell.angle_alpha   90.00
_cell.angle_beta   90.00
_cell.angle_gamma   90.00
#
_symmetry.space_group_name_H-M   'P 1'
#
loop_
_entity.id
_entity.type
_entity.pdbx_description
1 polymer ?
#
loop_
_entity_poly.entity_id
_entity_poly.type
_entity_poly.pdbx_seq_one_letter_code
_entity_poly.pdbx_strand_id
1 'polypeptide(L)'
;MLLLLKTCTSVREASLVVANKGPWTLSIKGFHTSFLRRCKAKQEQPPKAPVKGIPYSKLTIGVPKESWKNERRVALSPAASATLIKKGFQVNVEKDAGVEAKFSNAEYEAVGAKISDNAFLSDIVLKVRGPSVAEVGKFRNSSTLISFLYPGQNSDLVKSLQQKQLNVFAMDCIPRISRAQVFDALSSMANIAGYKAVVEAANNFGRFFTGQITAAGKVPPAKVLVIGGGVAGLSAVGTAKNMGAIVRAFDTRAAVKEQVESFGAEFLEVNVKESGEGVGGYAKEMSKEFIEAEMALFAKQCKEIDILITTALIPGKPAPKLISKEMVESMKPGSVIVDLASEAGGNVATTRPGELYVHNGVIHIGYTDLPSRLPTQSSTLYANNISKFLLSIGEKDHFHINLEDEVVRGSIVLHEGKLLWPPPPPKEVPAPPAPKAVAAKVAPPEPNYFNQTLKDSLMYTSGLSTLLGLGIASPNPAFTTMMTTLGLSGIVGYHTVWGVTPALHSPLMSVTNAISGITAVGGLLIMGGGVLPHTIPQTLGAAATFLSTINICGGFLVTKRMLDMFRRSTDPPEYNYLYAIPGTAFIGGYAALAAAGYPEIHQMAYLGSSLCCVGALAGLASQKTSRLGNALGMVGVSSGLVSTLGVMDIPPELAIQIAGCMTGGGALGLAIAKKIEITDLPQLVAAFHSLVGMAAVLTCLATYIVDFPTFATDPAANAIKTALFLGTFIGGITFSGSLVAYGKLQGLLNSAPLLLPGRHALNLGLMGANVGAMAYYLMSSSNVAGLSCLGATSALSMVMGVTLTAAIGGAFPLARRKRKIAK
;
A
#
# COMPACT_ATOMS: atom_id res chain seq x y z
N MET A 1 -30.90 -16.80 24.96
CA MET A 1 -31.37 -16.66 23.56
C MET A 1 -31.74 -18.04 23.01
N LEU A 2 -32.81 -18.66 23.53
CA LEU A 2 -33.19 -20.05 23.21
C LEU A 2 -34.71 -20.29 23.27
N LEU A 3 -35.54 -19.27 23.05
CA LEU A 3 -36.99 -19.35 23.21
C LEU A 3 -37.82 -18.66 22.10
N LEU A 4 -37.32 -18.57 20.87
CA LEU A 4 -38.01 -17.87 19.76
C LEU A 4 -38.00 -18.62 18.43
N LEU A 5 -37.83 -19.95 18.43
CA LEU A 5 -37.68 -20.74 17.19
C LEU A 5 -38.52 -22.03 17.11
N LYS A 6 -39.68 -22.10 17.78
CA LYS A 6 -40.63 -23.21 17.60
C LYS A 6 -42.07 -22.69 17.60
N THR A 7 -42.61 -22.43 16.41
CA THR A 7 -44.02 -22.65 16.02
C THR A 7 -44.24 -22.07 14.62
N CYS A 8 -44.33 -22.92 13.60
CA CYS A 8 -45.27 -22.78 12.47
C CYS A 8 -45.14 -23.97 11.52
N THR A 9 -45.94 -25.00 11.78
CA THR A 9 -46.38 -26.01 10.82
C THR A 9 -47.88 -26.20 11.01
N SER A 10 -48.63 -26.43 9.92
CA SER A 10 -50.09 -26.53 9.81
C SER A 10 -50.76 -25.15 9.60
N VAL A 11 -51.63 -24.86 8.63
CA VAL A 11 -52.73 -25.63 8.01
C VAL A 11 -52.99 -25.08 6.58
N ARG A 12 -53.46 -25.95 5.67
CA ARG A 12 -54.00 -25.65 4.32
C ARG A 12 -55.51 -25.31 4.39
N GLU A 13 -55.97 -24.61 3.36
CA GLU A 13 -57.34 -24.52 2.82
C GLU A 13 -58.28 -23.37 3.23
N ALA A 14 -58.95 -22.88 2.17
CA ALA A 14 -60.29 -22.29 2.08
C ALA A 14 -60.50 -20.76 2.24
N SER A 15 -60.77 -20.17 1.06
CA SER A 15 -61.94 -19.33 0.73
C SER A 15 -61.86 -17.80 0.79
N LEU A 16 -62.12 -17.24 -0.40
CA LEU A 16 -62.44 -15.86 -0.74
C LEU A 16 -63.60 -15.28 0.06
N VAL A 17 -63.48 -14.01 0.49
CA VAL A 17 -64.55 -12.99 0.41
C VAL A 17 -63.92 -11.62 0.10
N VAL A 18 -64.51 -10.92 -0.86
CA VAL A 18 -64.16 -9.60 -1.40
C VAL A 18 -64.93 -8.50 -0.66
N ALA A 19 -64.29 -7.37 -0.28
CA ALA A 19 -64.92 -6.04 -0.28
C ALA A 19 -63.94 -4.84 -0.06
N ASN A 20 -63.95 -3.94 -1.06
CA ASN A 20 -63.82 -2.46 -1.06
C ASN A 20 -62.57 -1.66 -0.61
N LYS A 21 -61.83 -1.22 -1.65
CA LYS A 21 -61.40 0.15 -2.06
C LYS A 21 -60.99 1.24 -1.03
N GLY A 22 -59.75 1.72 -1.21
CA GLY A 22 -59.25 3.07 -0.84
C GLY A 22 -57.83 3.33 -1.39
N PRO A 23 -57.43 4.56 -1.78
CA PRO A 23 -56.41 4.76 -2.82
C PRO A 23 -55.03 5.15 -2.25
N TRP A 24 -54.12 4.18 -2.10
CA TRP A 24 -52.68 4.44 -1.93
C TRP A 24 -51.88 3.31 -2.59
N THR A 25 -51.57 3.47 -3.88
CA THR A 25 -50.75 2.52 -4.65
C THR A 25 -49.26 2.84 -4.48
N LEU A 26 -48.63 2.26 -3.46
CA LEU A 26 -47.17 2.09 -3.42
C LEU A 26 -46.83 0.65 -3.82
N SER A 27 -46.09 0.53 -4.93
CA SER A 27 -45.65 -0.73 -5.53
C SER A 27 -44.60 -1.45 -4.65
N ILE A 28 -45.02 -2.49 -3.93
CA ILE A 28 -44.12 -3.48 -3.33
C ILE A 28 -43.99 -4.64 -4.32
N LYS A 29 -42.97 -4.59 -5.18
CA LYS A 29 -42.46 -5.76 -5.91
C LYS A 29 -41.04 -6.03 -5.43
N GLY A 30 -40.83 -7.17 -4.77
CA GLY A 30 -39.49 -7.69 -4.65
C GLY A 30 -39.17 -8.56 -3.44
N PHE A 31 -40.03 -9.47 -3.00
CA PHE A 31 -39.59 -10.60 -2.17
C PHE A 31 -40.48 -11.80 -2.43
N HIS A 32 -40.13 -12.60 -3.43
CA HIS A 32 -40.34 -14.04 -3.53
C HIS A 32 -40.02 -14.46 -4.96
N THR A 33 -38.80 -14.98 -5.18
CA THR A 33 -38.44 -15.97 -6.22
C THR A 33 -36.92 -16.07 -6.36
N SER A 34 -36.26 -16.75 -5.41
CA SER A 34 -34.85 -17.12 -5.57
C SER A 34 -34.53 -18.56 -5.14
N PHE A 35 -35.54 -19.44 -5.08
CA PHE A 35 -35.31 -20.85 -4.70
C PHE A 35 -35.80 -21.91 -5.71
N LEU A 36 -36.37 -21.51 -6.86
CA LEU A 36 -36.88 -22.45 -7.89
C LEU A 36 -36.24 -22.26 -9.29
N ARG A 37 -35.05 -21.68 -9.37
CA ARG A 37 -34.33 -21.47 -10.64
C ARG A 37 -32.99 -22.21 -10.74
N ARG A 38 -32.86 -23.34 -10.04
CA ARG A 38 -31.61 -24.15 -10.03
C ARG A 38 -31.75 -25.59 -10.55
N CYS A 39 -32.91 -25.97 -11.08
CA CYS A 39 -33.11 -27.28 -11.73
C CYS A 39 -33.91 -27.11 -13.03
N LYS A 40 -33.25 -26.69 -14.11
CA LYS A 40 -33.58 -26.90 -15.55
C LYS A 40 -32.88 -25.83 -16.39
N ALA A 41 -31.63 -26.10 -16.78
CA ALA A 41 -30.98 -25.50 -17.95
C ALA A 41 -29.68 -26.27 -18.23
N LYS A 42 -29.79 -27.56 -18.57
CA LYS A 42 -28.80 -28.23 -19.40
C LYS A 42 -29.30 -28.05 -20.83
N GLN A 43 -29.16 -26.83 -21.35
CA GLN A 43 -29.36 -26.55 -22.77
C GLN A 43 -28.00 -26.67 -23.45
N GLU A 44 -27.97 -27.50 -24.49
CA GLU A 44 -26.85 -27.69 -25.40
C GLU A 44 -26.33 -26.34 -25.89
N GLN A 45 -25.02 -26.14 -25.76
CA GLN A 45 -24.36 -24.98 -26.35
C GLN A 45 -24.43 -25.10 -27.88
N PRO A 46 -24.75 -24.02 -28.61
CA PRO A 46 -24.65 -24.03 -30.06
C PRO A 46 -23.18 -24.28 -30.48
N PRO A 47 -22.93 -24.89 -31.65
CA PRO A 47 -21.57 -25.15 -32.11
C PRO A 47 -20.79 -23.85 -32.20
N LYS A 48 -19.64 -23.79 -31.52
CA LYS A 48 -18.73 -22.62 -31.54
C LYS A 48 -18.35 -22.33 -32.99
N ALA A 49 -18.60 -21.09 -33.44
CA ALA A 49 -18.11 -20.61 -34.72
C ALA A 49 -16.60 -20.92 -34.89
N PRO A 50 -16.15 -21.35 -36.08
CA PRO A 50 -14.74 -21.66 -36.31
C PRO A 50 -13.88 -20.44 -35.99
N VAL A 51 -12.85 -20.65 -35.15
CA VAL A 51 -11.88 -19.59 -34.81
C VAL A 51 -11.09 -19.26 -36.08
N LYS A 52 -11.11 -18.00 -36.51
CA LYS A 52 -10.37 -17.54 -37.69
C LYS A 52 -8.86 -17.55 -37.37
N GLY A 53 -8.03 -18.06 -38.28
CA GLY A 53 -6.57 -18.01 -38.20
C GLY A 53 -5.88 -19.37 -38.21
N ILE A 54 -4.55 -19.35 -38.16
CA ILE A 54 -3.68 -20.53 -38.10
C ILE A 54 -3.38 -20.83 -36.61
N PRO A 55 -3.60 -22.05 -36.11
CA PRO A 55 -3.24 -22.41 -34.74
C PRO A 55 -1.76 -22.16 -34.45
N TYR A 56 -1.41 -21.65 -33.27
CA TYR A 56 -0.01 -21.39 -32.89
C TYR A 56 0.90 -22.63 -32.98
N SER A 57 0.34 -23.84 -32.77
CA SER A 57 1.04 -25.12 -32.90
C SER A 57 1.59 -25.42 -34.29
N LYS A 58 1.04 -24.78 -35.33
CA LYS A 58 1.49 -24.93 -36.72
C LYS A 58 2.47 -23.84 -37.15
N LEU A 59 2.80 -22.90 -36.27
CA LEU A 59 3.66 -21.76 -36.59
C LEU A 59 5.02 -21.87 -35.90
N THR A 60 6.05 -21.53 -36.67
CA THR A 60 7.44 -21.47 -36.23
C THR A 60 7.88 -20.00 -36.06
N ILE A 61 8.55 -19.71 -34.96
CA ILE A 61 9.14 -18.41 -34.64
C ILE A 61 10.65 -18.51 -34.78
N GLY A 62 11.26 -17.62 -35.53
CA GLY A 62 12.70 -17.50 -35.73
C GLY A 62 13.27 -16.29 -34.98
N VAL A 63 14.36 -16.50 -34.24
CA VAL A 63 15.12 -15.45 -33.55
C VAL A 63 16.55 -15.46 -34.10
N PRO A 64 16.83 -14.72 -35.18
CA PRO A 64 18.17 -14.64 -35.74
C PRO A 64 19.09 -13.80 -34.86
N LYS A 65 20.41 -14.01 -35.02
CA LYS A 65 21.44 -13.19 -34.40
C LYS A 65 21.46 -11.82 -35.06
N GLU A 66 21.64 -10.77 -34.26
CA GLU A 66 21.78 -9.42 -34.81
C GLU A 66 23.15 -9.26 -35.49
N SER A 67 23.14 -8.73 -36.71
CA SER A 67 24.33 -8.56 -37.56
C SER A 67 24.87 -7.13 -37.55
N TRP A 68 24.14 -6.18 -36.96
CA TRP A 68 24.54 -4.79 -36.90
C TRP A 68 25.74 -4.59 -35.97
N LYS A 69 26.66 -3.69 -36.35
CA LYS A 69 27.86 -3.41 -35.55
C LYS A 69 27.46 -2.95 -34.13
N ASN A 70 28.07 -3.57 -33.12
CA ASN A 70 27.84 -3.30 -31.69
C ASN A 70 26.40 -3.54 -31.19
N GLU A 71 25.56 -4.25 -31.94
CA GLU A 71 24.25 -4.69 -31.44
C GLU A 71 24.43 -5.93 -30.56
N ARG A 72 24.09 -5.79 -29.28
CA ARG A 72 24.26 -6.84 -28.26
C ARG A 72 22.92 -7.37 -27.77
N ARG A 73 21.81 -6.77 -28.19
CA ARG A 73 20.46 -7.20 -27.81
C ARG A 73 20.02 -8.38 -28.66
N VAL A 74 19.03 -9.12 -28.16
CA VAL A 74 18.35 -10.22 -28.86
C VAL A 74 16.83 -10.05 -28.76
N ALA A 75 16.10 -10.46 -29.80
CA ALA A 75 14.67 -10.19 -29.90
C ALA A 75 13.83 -10.97 -28.87
N LEU A 76 14.27 -12.16 -28.47
CA LEU A 76 13.63 -12.96 -27.41
C LEU A 76 14.64 -13.35 -26.33
N SER A 77 14.23 -13.24 -25.08
CA SER A 77 14.92 -13.85 -23.92
C SER A 77 14.41 -15.27 -23.67
N PRO A 78 15.15 -16.14 -22.96
CA PRO A 78 14.68 -17.48 -22.60
C PRO A 78 13.30 -17.51 -21.91
N ALA A 79 13.03 -16.54 -21.02
CA ALA A 79 11.74 -16.42 -20.35
C ALA A 79 10.57 -16.08 -21.32
N ALA A 80 10.82 -15.23 -22.31
CA ALA A 80 9.83 -14.92 -23.34
C ALA A 80 9.61 -16.11 -24.29
N SER A 81 10.69 -16.81 -24.66
CA SER A 81 10.63 -18.05 -25.44
C SER A 81 9.79 -19.11 -24.72
N ALA A 82 10.00 -19.33 -23.42
CA ALA A 82 9.20 -20.25 -22.61
C ALA A 82 7.70 -19.90 -22.65
N THR A 83 7.37 -18.61 -22.62
CA THR A 83 5.98 -18.14 -22.68
C THR A 83 5.33 -18.45 -24.03
N LEU A 84 6.05 -18.23 -25.14
CA LEU A 84 5.56 -18.50 -26.50
C LEU A 84 5.44 -20.00 -26.77
N ILE A 85 6.39 -20.81 -26.28
CA ILE A 85 6.34 -22.28 -26.38
C ILE A 85 5.13 -22.82 -25.61
N LYS A 86 4.90 -22.33 -24.38
CA LYS A 86 3.71 -22.70 -23.59
C LYS A 86 2.39 -22.36 -24.28
N LYS A 87 2.39 -21.32 -25.13
CA LYS A 87 1.24 -20.92 -25.96
C LYS A 87 1.06 -21.77 -27.22
N GLY A 88 2.07 -22.56 -27.59
CA GLY A 88 2.00 -23.54 -28.67
C GLY A 88 2.99 -23.28 -29.81
N PHE A 89 3.68 -22.14 -29.85
CA PHE A 89 4.65 -21.88 -30.93
C PHE A 89 5.88 -22.77 -30.84
N GLN A 90 6.48 -23.09 -32.00
CA GLN A 90 7.82 -23.67 -32.05
C GLN A 90 8.85 -22.55 -32.19
N VAL A 91 9.81 -22.43 -31.27
CA VAL A 91 10.79 -21.34 -31.28
C VAL A 91 12.16 -21.86 -31.73
N ASN A 92 12.66 -21.33 -32.83
CA ASN A 92 13.99 -21.57 -33.39
C ASN A 92 14.88 -20.35 -33.12
N VAL A 93 16.01 -20.54 -32.46
CA VAL A 93 16.97 -19.48 -32.12
C VAL A 93 18.26 -19.74 -32.88
N GLU A 94 18.80 -18.74 -33.55
CA GLU A 94 20.11 -18.85 -34.21
C GLU A 94 21.21 -19.06 -33.18
N LYS A 95 22.21 -19.87 -33.55
CA LYS A 95 23.34 -20.15 -32.67
C LYS A 95 24.00 -18.85 -32.22
N ASP A 96 24.21 -18.73 -30.91
CA ASP A 96 24.85 -17.59 -30.27
C ASP A 96 24.10 -16.25 -30.42
N ALA A 97 22.81 -16.26 -30.74
CA ALA A 97 22.00 -15.04 -30.89
C ALA A 97 21.91 -14.23 -29.59
N GLY A 98 21.86 -14.89 -28.43
CA GLY A 98 21.70 -14.25 -27.11
C GLY A 98 23.01 -14.01 -26.33
N VAL A 99 24.16 -14.45 -26.83
CA VAL A 99 25.42 -14.50 -26.06
C VAL A 99 25.87 -13.11 -25.60
N GLU A 100 25.76 -12.10 -26.46
CA GLU A 100 26.09 -10.71 -26.12
C GLU A 100 25.11 -10.10 -25.08
N ALA A 101 23.88 -10.61 -25.02
CA ALA A 101 22.88 -10.27 -24.00
C ALA A 101 23.01 -11.12 -22.72
N LYS A 102 24.04 -11.98 -22.64
CA LYS A 102 24.29 -12.94 -21.54
C LYS A 102 23.22 -14.02 -21.41
N PHE A 103 22.65 -14.45 -22.53
CA PHE A 103 21.82 -15.65 -22.63
C PHE A 103 22.56 -16.71 -23.46
N SER A 104 22.90 -17.82 -22.84
CA SER A 104 23.56 -18.95 -23.48
C SER A 104 22.58 -19.79 -24.32
N ASN A 105 23.11 -20.52 -25.31
CA ASN A 105 22.30 -21.45 -26.11
C ASN A 105 21.60 -22.50 -25.23
N ALA A 106 22.30 -23.00 -24.20
CA ALA A 106 21.75 -23.97 -23.24
C ALA A 106 20.53 -23.43 -22.48
N GLU A 107 20.47 -22.14 -22.16
CA GLU A 107 19.29 -21.54 -21.52
C GLU A 107 18.07 -21.50 -22.44
N TYR A 108 18.26 -21.34 -23.75
CA TYR A 108 17.19 -21.45 -24.73
C TYR A 108 16.72 -22.91 -24.89
N GLU A 109 17.65 -23.87 -24.94
CA GLU A 109 17.33 -25.30 -25.03
C GLU A 109 16.57 -25.79 -23.80
N ALA A 110 16.96 -25.34 -22.60
CA ALA A 110 16.31 -25.72 -21.34
C ALA A 110 14.83 -25.32 -21.27
N VAL A 111 14.42 -24.27 -21.99
CA VAL A 111 13.01 -23.84 -22.08
C VAL A 111 12.25 -24.44 -23.27
N GLY A 112 12.90 -25.31 -24.05
CA GLY A 112 12.32 -26.03 -25.18
C GLY A 112 12.46 -25.32 -26.53
N ALA A 113 13.27 -24.27 -26.65
CA ALA A 113 13.60 -23.68 -27.94
C ALA A 113 14.67 -24.52 -28.66
N LYS A 114 14.67 -24.52 -29.99
CA LYS A 114 15.64 -25.25 -30.81
C LYS A 114 16.73 -24.32 -31.32
N ILE A 115 17.99 -24.67 -31.12
CA ILE A 115 19.11 -23.95 -31.75
C ILE A 115 19.20 -24.38 -33.22
N SER A 116 19.14 -23.42 -34.14
CA SER A 116 19.09 -23.69 -35.58
C SER A 116 19.64 -22.53 -36.40
N ASP A 117 20.49 -22.83 -37.39
CA ASP A 117 21.02 -21.83 -38.33
C ASP A 117 19.93 -21.31 -39.31
N ASN A 118 18.75 -21.93 -39.31
CA ASN A 118 17.64 -21.61 -40.21
C ASN A 118 16.59 -20.69 -39.58
N ALA A 119 16.95 -19.83 -38.63
CA ALA A 119 16.00 -18.93 -37.96
C ALA A 119 15.18 -18.07 -38.95
N PHE A 120 15.80 -17.58 -40.04
CA PHE A 120 15.14 -16.78 -41.09
C PHE A 120 14.10 -17.53 -41.93
N LEU A 121 14.11 -18.88 -41.92
CA LEU A 121 13.15 -19.71 -42.68
C LEU A 121 11.84 -19.99 -41.91
N SER A 122 11.69 -19.40 -40.72
CA SER A 122 10.49 -19.56 -39.87
C SER A 122 9.29 -18.78 -40.42
N ASP A 123 8.07 -19.17 -40.01
CA ASP A 123 6.84 -18.48 -40.45
C ASP A 123 6.77 -17.05 -39.90
N ILE A 124 7.31 -16.83 -38.71
CA ILE A 124 7.41 -15.52 -38.04
C ILE A 124 8.86 -15.31 -37.64
N VAL A 125 9.46 -14.19 -38.02
CA VAL A 125 10.83 -13.81 -37.65
C VAL A 125 10.77 -12.58 -36.76
N LEU A 126 11.38 -12.69 -35.57
CA LEU A 126 11.44 -11.61 -34.59
C LEU A 126 12.86 -11.07 -34.54
N LYS A 127 13.03 -9.80 -34.87
CA LYS A 127 14.33 -9.09 -34.83
C LYS A 127 14.24 -7.86 -33.94
N VAL A 128 15.39 -7.36 -33.51
CA VAL A 128 15.48 -6.06 -32.84
C VAL A 128 15.49 -4.96 -33.90
N ARG A 129 16.55 -4.89 -34.72
CA ARG A 129 16.67 -3.91 -35.80
C ARG A 129 16.06 -4.46 -37.10
N GLY A 130 15.81 -3.55 -38.05
CA GLY A 130 15.41 -3.94 -39.40
C GLY A 130 16.48 -4.80 -40.05
N PRO A 131 16.11 -5.78 -40.89
CA PRO A 131 17.08 -6.61 -41.58
C PRO A 131 17.92 -5.77 -42.54
N SER A 132 19.19 -6.13 -42.69
CA SER A 132 20.04 -5.62 -43.76
C SER A 132 19.55 -6.14 -45.11
N VAL A 133 19.89 -5.44 -46.19
CA VAL A 133 19.53 -5.85 -47.57
C VAL A 133 20.01 -7.27 -47.88
N ALA A 134 21.17 -7.67 -47.34
CA ALA A 134 21.71 -9.02 -47.48
C ALA A 134 20.88 -10.09 -46.74
N GLU A 135 20.23 -9.74 -45.63
CA GLU A 135 19.36 -10.65 -44.87
C GLU A 135 18.00 -10.84 -45.53
N VAL A 136 17.50 -9.86 -46.30
CA VAL A 136 16.18 -9.94 -46.97
C VAL A 136 16.07 -11.19 -47.85
N GLY A 137 17.16 -11.61 -48.49
CA GLY A 137 17.20 -12.82 -49.31
C GLY A 137 16.93 -14.11 -48.54
N LYS A 138 17.25 -14.16 -47.24
CA LYS A 138 17.17 -15.34 -46.36
C LYS A 138 15.75 -15.64 -45.87
N PHE A 139 14.84 -14.67 -45.95
CA PHE A 139 13.46 -14.86 -45.50
C PHE A 139 12.71 -15.81 -46.44
N ARG A 140 11.88 -16.66 -45.84
CA ARG A 140 10.84 -17.42 -46.54
C ARG A 140 9.82 -16.45 -47.15
N ASN A 141 9.40 -16.70 -48.38
CA ASN A 141 8.34 -15.91 -49.03
C ASN A 141 7.06 -15.97 -48.20
N SER A 142 6.35 -14.83 -48.09
CA SER A 142 5.11 -14.70 -47.31
C SER A 142 5.24 -14.95 -45.80
N SER A 143 6.46 -14.91 -45.24
CA SER A 143 6.67 -14.93 -43.79
C SER A 143 6.31 -13.58 -43.14
N THR A 144 6.20 -13.57 -41.81
CA THR A 144 5.93 -12.37 -41.00
C THR A 144 7.19 -11.88 -40.31
N LEU A 145 7.57 -10.62 -40.50
CA LEU A 145 8.66 -9.95 -39.78
C LEU A 145 8.09 -9.00 -38.74
N ILE A 146 8.62 -9.04 -37.52
CA ILE A 146 8.37 -8.03 -36.48
C ILE A 146 9.72 -7.50 -36.00
N SER A 147 9.98 -6.21 -36.23
CA SER A 147 11.21 -5.52 -35.82
C SER A 147 11.02 -4.01 -35.76
N PHE A 148 12.01 -3.25 -35.30
CA PHE A 148 12.11 -1.85 -35.71
C PHE A 148 12.38 -1.76 -37.21
N LEU A 149 11.74 -0.81 -37.90
CA LEU A 149 11.85 -0.67 -39.35
C LEU A 149 12.07 0.78 -39.78
N TYR A 150 11.43 1.76 -39.12
CA TYR A 150 11.50 3.17 -39.49
C TYR A 150 11.17 3.40 -40.99
N PRO A 151 9.94 3.05 -41.44
CA PRO A 151 9.60 2.99 -42.86
C PRO A 151 9.73 4.33 -43.59
N GLY A 152 9.59 5.46 -42.89
CA GLY A 152 9.76 6.79 -43.47
C GLY A 152 11.22 7.10 -43.84
N GLN A 153 12.19 6.49 -43.16
CA GLN A 153 13.62 6.67 -43.40
C GLN A 153 14.20 5.59 -44.32
N ASN A 154 13.62 4.39 -44.32
CA ASN A 154 14.19 3.20 -44.96
C ASN A 154 13.34 2.68 -46.15
N SER A 155 13.03 3.56 -47.11
CA SER A 155 12.14 3.21 -48.24
C SER A 155 12.67 2.07 -49.12
N ASP A 156 13.98 1.97 -49.34
CA ASP A 156 14.57 0.89 -50.17
C ASP A 156 14.56 -0.47 -49.47
N LEU A 157 14.66 -0.50 -48.14
CA LEU A 157 14.46 -1.71 -47.36
C LEU A 157 13.01 -2.21 -47.48
N VAL A 158 12.04 -1.30 -47.37
CA VAL A 158 10.61 -1.63 -47.52
C VAL A 158 10.32 -2.20 -48.91
N LYS A 159 10.88 -1.63 -49.98
CA LYS A 159 10.75 -2.17 -51.35
C LYS A 159 11.32 -3.58 -51.46
N SER A 160 12.46 -3.84 -50.84
CA SER A 160 13.11 -5.16 -50.86
C SER A 160 12.26 -6.22 -50.13
N LEU A 161 11.65 -5.86 -48.99
CA LEU A 161 10.73 -6.73 -48.24
C LEU A 161 9.43 -6.97 -49.01
N GLN A 162 8.96 -5.98 -49.77
CA GLN A 162 7.78 -6.08 -50.64
C GLN A 162 7.98 -7.11 -51.77
N GLN A 163 9.16 -7.18 -52.38
CA GLN A 163 9.47 -8.18 -53.42
C GLN A 163 9.37 -9.64 -52.91
N LYS A 164 9.58 -9.85 -51.61
CA LYS A 164 9.44 -11.15 -50.92
C LYS A 164 8.02 -11.45 -50.43
N GLN A 165 7.06 -10.55 -50.71
CA GLN A 165 5.65 -10.65 -50.32
C GLN A 165 5.45 -10.83 -48.80
N LEU A 166 6.30 -10.22 -47.98
CA LEU A 166 6.26 -10.39 -46.52
C LEU A 166 5.09 -9.64 -45.87
N ASN A 167 4.67 -10.13 -44.71
CA ASN A 167 3.92 -9.36 -43.72
C ASN A 167 4.93 -8.68 -42.79
N VAL A 168 4.90 -7.36 -42.66
CA VAL A 168 5.90 -6.64 -41.85
C VAL A 168 5.21 -5.73 -40.85
N PHE A 169 5.47 -5.97 -39.57
CA PHE A 169 5.06 -5.12 -38.46
C PHE A 169 6.26 -4.32 -37.95
N ALA A 170 6.12 -3.00 -37.89
CA ALA A 170 7.13 -2.10 -37.38
C ALA A 170 6.83 -1.75 -35.91
N MET A 171 7.73 -2.14 -35.01
CA MET A 171 7.62 -1.85 -33.57
C MET A 171 7.67 -0.35 -33.27
N ASP A 172 8.31 0.45 -34.12
CA ASP A 172 8.32 1.93 -34.07
C ASP A 172 6.98 2.57 -34.51
N CYS A 173 6.13 1.83 -35.22
CA CYS A 173 4.82 2.31 -35.69
C CYS A 173 3.66 1.89 -34.77
N ILE A 174 3.93 1.28 -33.61
CA ILE A 174 2.89 0.94 -32.63
C ILE A 174 2.21 2.24 -32.15
N PRO A 175 0.88 2.35 -32.27
CA PRO A 175 0.18 3.57 -31.88
C PRO A 175 0.22 3.78 -30.37
N ARG A 176 0.42 5.03 -29.92
CA ARG A 176 0.46 5.41 -28.50
C ARG A 176 -0.94 5.51 -27.89
N ILE A 177 -1.65 4.39 -27.81
CA ILE A 177 -2.97 4.26 -27.17
C ILE A 177 -2.86 3.43 -25.87
N SER A 178 -3.79 3.60 -24.94
CA SER A 178 -3.73 2.96 -23.61
C SER A 178 -3.58 1.42 -23.68
N ARG A 179 -4.26 0.75 -24.63
CA ARG A 179 -4.13 -0.69 -24.83
C ARG A 179 -2.73 -1.10 -25.30
N ALA A 180 -2.05 -0.25 -26.07
CA ALA A 180 -0.79 -0.56 -26.74
C ALA A 180 0.45 -0.20 -25.92
N GLN A 181 0.30 0.45 -24.76
CA GLN A 181 1.43 0.82 -23.89
C GLN A 181 2.31 -0.39 -23.50
N VAL A 182 1.73 -1.58 -23.36
CA VAL A 182 2.47 -2.81 -23.04
C VAL A 182 3.31 -3.33 -24.21
N PHE A 183 3.04 -2.87 -25.43
CA PHE A 183 3.76 -3.22 -26.66
C PHE A 183 4.78 -2.15 -27.06
N ASP A 184 4.78 -0.98 -26.42
CA ASP A 184 5.63 0.15 -26.78
C ASP A 184 7.11 -0.13 -26.48
N ALA A 185 7.82 -0.55 -27.53
CA ALA A 185 9.25 -0.82 -27.48
C ALA A 185 10.08 0.46 -27.42
N LEU A 186 9.62 1.57 -28.01
CA LEU A 186 10.34 2.86 -27.97
C LEU A 186 10.42 3.39 -26.55
N SER A 187 9.30 3.34 -25.81
CA SER A 187 9.27 3.73 -24.39
C SER A 187 10.19 2.85 -23.55
N SER A 188 10.22 1.53 -23.81
CA SER A 188 11.13 0.60 -23.10
C SER A 188 12.60 0.91 -23.37
N MET A 189 12.98 1.17 -24.63
CA MET A 189 14.35 1.52 -24.99
C MET A 189 14.75 2.91 -24.46
N ALA A 190 13.83 3.88 -24.50
CA ALA A 190 14.05 5.22 -23.97
C ALA A 190 14.27 5.20 -22.46
N ASN A 191 13.48 4.41 -21.72
CA ASN A 191 13.66 4.25 -20.27
C ASN A 191 15.07 3.73 -19.93
N ILE A 192 15.51 2.69 -20.64
CA ILE A 192 16.86 2.11 -20.48
C ILE A 192 17.95 3.11 -20.86
N ALA A 193 17.78 3.83 -21.98
CA ALA A 193 18.73 4.84 -22.43
C ALA A 193 18.90 5.94 -21.37
N GLY A 194 17.82 6.43 -20.76
CA GLY A 194 17.88 7.42 -19.69
C GLY A 194 18.62 6.94 -18.44
N TYR A 195 18.35 5.70 -17.99
CA TYR A 195 19.09 5.09 -16.89
C TYR A 195 20.58 4.95 -17.22
N LYS A 196 20.88 4.38 -18.40
CA LYS A 196 22.25 4.12 -18.83
C LYS A 196 23.03 5.41 -19.06
N ALA A 197 22.38 6.50 -19.49
CA ALA A 197 22.98 7.82 -19.61
C ALA A 197 23.59 8.30 -18.29
N VAL A 198 22.85 8.15 -17.19
CA VAL A 198 23.32 8.56 -15.86
C VAL A 198 24.48 7.68 -15.39
N VAL A 199 24.41 6.37 -15.65
CA VAL A 199 25.50 5.43 -15.31
C VAL A 199 26.77 5.75 -16.10
N GLU A 200 26.66 6.03 -17.40
CA GLU A 200 27.80 6.44 -18.22
C GLU A 200 28.34 7.80 -17.79
N ALA A 201 27.46 8.74 -17.42
CA ALA A 201 27.88 10.03 -16.87
C ALA A 201 28.67 9.84 -15.57
N ALA A 202 28.17 9.03 -14.64
CA ALA A 202 28.84 8.74 -13.38
C ALA A 202 30.19 8.03 -13.55
N ASN A 203 30.28 7.09 -14.50
CA ASN A 203 31.53 6.38 -14.79
C ASN A 203 32.63 7.30 -15.32
N ASN A 204 32.25 8.36 -16.04
CA ASN A 204 33.19 9.31 -16.63
C ASN A 204 33.38 10.59 -15.80
N PHE A 205 32.58 10.80 -14.75
CA PHE A 205 32.67 11.98 -13.90
C PHE A 205 33.62 11.73 -12.72
N GLY A 206 34.64 12.57 -12.58
CA GLY A 206 35.71 12.39 -11.58
C GLY A 206 35.35 12.73 -10.12
N ARG A 207 34.08 12.98 -9.80
CA ARG A 207 33.61 13.37 -8.45
C ARG A 207 32.36 12.60 -8.05
N PHE A 208 32.06 12.59 -6.74
CA PHE A 208 30.85 11.94 -6.22
C PHE A 208 29.57 12.64 -6.67
N PHE A 209 28.55 11.83 -7.01
CA PHE A 209 27.19 12.32 -7.19
C PHE A 209 26.57 12.75 -5.87
N THR A 210 26.72 11.91 -4.84
CA THR A 210 26.18 12.14 -3.50
C THR A 210 27.06 13.11 -2.71
N GLY A 211 26.44 14.13 -2.12
CA GLY A 211 27.12 15.01 -1.18
C GLY A 211 27.36 14.32 0.16
N GLN A 212 28.52 14.52 0.77
CA GLN A 212 28.91 13.87 2.02
C GLN A 212 29.67 14.85 2.92
N ILE A 213 29.49 14.70 4.24
CA ILE A 213 30.32 15.36 5.25
C ILE A 213 31.21 14.28 5.86
N THR A 214 32.52 14.46 5.70
CA THR A 214 33.54 13.52 6.19
C THR A 214 34.53 14.23 7.09
N ALA A 215 35.38 13.48 7.80
CA ALA A 215 36.49 14.05 8.56
C ALA A 215 37.46 14.88 7.67
N ALA A 216 37.58 14.53 6.39
CA ALA A 216 38.40 15.25 5.42
C ALA A 216 37.70 16.48 4.81
N GLY A 217 36.49 16.82 5.25
CA GLY A 217 35.73 17.98 4.80
C GLY A 217 34.40 17.64 4.12
N LYS A 218 33.72 18.69 3.66
CA LYS A 218 32.41 18.62 3.02
C LYS A 218 32.56 18.55 1.50
N VAL A 219 32.03 17.48 0.89
CA VAL A 219 31.94 17.32 -0.56
C VAL A 219 30.51 17.66 -1.00
N PRO A 220 30.30 18.69 -1.84
CA PRO A 220 28.96 19.01 -2.33
C PRO A 220 28.49 17.98 -3.37
N PRO A 221 27.16 17.72 -3.46
CA PRO A 221 26.60 16.82 -4.47
C PRO A 221 26.80 17.37 -5.89
N ALA A 222 26.82 16.47 -6.88
CA ALA A 222 26.85 16.84 -8.29
C ALA A 222 25.54 17.53 -8.69
N LYS A 223 25.63 18.49 -9.60
CA LYS A 223 24.47 19.15 -10.23
C LYS A 223 24.24 18.60 -11.63
N VAL A 224 23.08 18.01 -11.87
CA VAL A 224 22.69 17.39 -13.15
C VAL A 224 21.56 18.20 -13.77
N LEU A 225 21.71 18.61 -15.04
CA LEU A 225 20.62 19.18 -15.84
C LEU A 225 20.15 18.14 -16.87
N VAL A 226 18.84 17.92 -16.94
CA VAL A 226 18.20 17.09 -17.96
C VAL A 226 17.34 17.96 -18.87
N ILE A 227 17.63 17.96 -20.18
CA ILE A 227 16.86 18.70 -21.18
C ILE A 227 15.98 17.74 -21.97
N GLY A 228 14.67 17.89 -21.79
CA GLY A 228 13.63 16.99 -22.26
C GLY A 228 13.15 16.05 -21.15
N GLY A 229 11.85 16.03 -20.89
CA GLY A 229 11.17 15.13 -19.95
C GLY A 229 10.23 14.17 -20.66
N GLY A 230 10.72 13.56 -21.73
CA GLY A 230 10.16 12.31 -22.25
C GLY A 230 10.49 11.12 -21.34
N VAL A 231 10.23 9.90 -21.81
CA VAL A 231 10.51 8.67 -21.03
C VAL A 231 12.00 8.53 -20.67
N ALA A 232 12.91 8.87 -21.60
CA ALA A 232 14.35 8.87 -21.34
C ALA A 232 14.75 9.93 -20.31
N GLY A 233 14.24 11.16 -20.47
CA GLY A 233 14.50 12.27 -19.56
C GLY A 233 14.05 11.99 -18.13
N LEU A 234 12.81 11.52 -17.94
CA LEU A 234 12.29 11.17 -16.62
C LEU A 234 13.05 9.99 -15.98
N SER A 235 13.47 9.02 -16.78
CA SER A 235 14.34 7.93 -16.31
C SER A 235 15.70 8.46 -15.84
N ALA A 236 16.31 9.40 -16.58
CA ALA A 236 17.54 10.06 -16.19
C ALA A 236 17.36 10.90 -14.91
N VAL A 237 16.27 11.66 -14.81
CA VAL A 237 15.93 12.45 -13.61
C VAL A 237 15.82 11.56 -12.38
N GLY A 238 15.01 10.50 -12.46
CA GLY A 238 14.83 9.56 -11.35
C GLY A 238 16.14 8.85 -10.96
N THR A 239 16.93 8.43 -11.95
CA THR A 239 18.20 7.73 -11.70
C THR A 239 19.23 8.66 -11.04
N ALA A 240 19.44 9.87 -11.57
CA ALA A 240 20.38 10.83 -11.02
C ALA A 240 19.98 11.29 -9.61
N LYS A 241 18.68 11.49 -9.36
CA LYS A 241 18.16 11.83 -8.04
C LYS A 241 18.43 10.72 -7.02
N ASN A 242 18.15 9.48 -7.39
CA ASN A 242 18.39 8.32 -6.53
C ASN A 242 19.88 8.09 -6.23
N MET A 243 20.78 8.57 -7.09
CA MET A 243 22.23 8.60 -6.85
C MET A 243 22.69 9.76 -5.97
N GLY A 244 21.78 10.61 -5.47
CA GLY A 244 22.07 11.68 -4.53
C GLY A 244 22.52 13.00 -5.15
N ALA A 245 22.34 13.17 -6.47
CA ALA A 245 22.61 14.44 -7.15
C ALA A 245 21.48 15.45 -6.96
N ILE A 246 21.82 16.73 -7.13
CA ILE A 246 20.82 17.81 -7.32
C ILE A 246 20.44 17.79 -8.79
N VAL A 247 19.18 17.49 -9.09
CA VAL A 247 18.70 17.38 -10.46
C VAL A 247 17.80 18.56 -10.80
N ARG A 248 18.11 19.21 -11.91
CA ARG A 248 17.29 20.21 -12.60
C ARG A 248 16.81 19.62 -13.91
N ALA A 249 15.59 19.91 -14.33
CA ALA A 249 15.10 19.48 -15.63
C ALA A 249 14.30 20.57 -16.33
N PHE A 250 14.29 20.53 -17.66
CA PHE A 250 13.53 21.44 -18.51
C PHE A 250 12.80 20.66 -19.60
N ASP A 251 11.54 21.01 -19.88
CA ASP A 251 10.77 20.53 -21.04
C ASP A 251 9.81 21.64 -21.47
N THR A 252 9.49 21.72 -22.77
CA THR A 252 8.58 22.74 -23.31
C THR A 252 7.10 22.46 -22.99
N ARG A 253 6.77 21.24 -22.53
CA ARG A 253 5.41 20.82 -22.20
C ARG A 253 5.14 20.99 -20.71
N ALA A 254 4.08 21.71 -20.37
CA ALA A 254 3.68 21.96 -18.99
C ALA A 254 3.33 20.67 -18.21
N ALA A 255 2.76 19.67 -18.88
CA ALA A 255 2.40 18.38 -18.26
C ALA A 255 3.59 17.61 -17.65
N VAL A 256 4.81 17.94 -18.06
CA VAL A 256 6.04 17.29 -17.58
C VAL A 256 6.50 17.87 -16.24
N LYS A 257 6.10 19.10 -15.90
CA LYS A 257 6.49 19.78 -14.67
C LYS A 257 6.14 18.95 -13.43
N GLU A 258 4.87 18.57 -13.30
CA GLU A 258 4.40 17.76 -12.17
C GLU A 258 5.13 16.40 -12.10
N GLN A 259 5.47 15.82 -13.25
CA GLN A 259 6.21 14.56 -13.31
C GLN A 259 7.63 14.74 -12.77
N VAL A 260 8.36 15.77 -13.23
CA VAL A 260 9.72 16.09 -12.75
C VAL A 260 9.73 16.39 -11.24
N GLU A 261 8.80 17.21 -10.77
CA GLU A 261 8.68 17.56 -9.34
C GLU A 261 8.34 16.34 -8.48
N SER A 262 7.55 15.38 -9.00
CA SER A 262 7.23 14.13 -8.29
C SER A 262 8.46 13.24 -8.07
N PHE A 263 9.49 13.36 -8.92
CA PHE A 263 10.80 12.73 -8.71
C PHE A 263 11.72 13.55 -7.79
N GLY A 264 11.27 14.70 -7.27
CA GLY A 264 12.04 15.56 -6.39
C GLY A 264 13.13 16.37 -7.11
N ALA A 265 13.00 16.59 -8.41
CA ALA A 265 13.87 17.45 -9.21
C ALA A 265 13.26 18.85 -9.38
N GLU A 266 14.14 19.84 -9.60
CA GLU A 266 13.74 21.24 -9.86
C GLU A 266 13.35 21.39 -11.33
N PHE A 267 12.12 21.80 -11.62
CA PHE A 267 11.69 22.12 -12.99
C PHE A 267 12.05 23.57 -13.33
N LEU A 268 12.82 23.78 -14.39
CA LEU A 268 13.21 25.10 -14.86
C LEU A 268 12.14 25.66 -15.81
N GLU A 269 11.83 26.95 -15.65
CA GLU A 269 10.85 27.66 -16.48
C GLU A 269 11.50 28.81 -17.23
N VAL A 270 10.96 29.14 -18.41
CA VAL A 270 11.29 30.35 -19.16
C VAL A 270 10.20 31.39 -18.97
N ASN A 271 10.57 32.67 -18.99
CA ASN A 271 9.65 33.79 -18.73
C ASN A 271 8.63 34.04 -19.86
N VAL A 272 8.70 33.29 -20.97
CA VAL A 272 7.80 33.40 -22.13
C VAL A 272 6.74 32.30 -22.04
N LYS A 273 5.48 32.68 -21.83
CA LYS A 273 4.35 31.74 -21.74
C LYS A 273 3.86 31.33 -23.12
N GLU A 274 4.47 30.28 -23.68
CA GLU A 274 4.02 29.59 -24.88
C GLU A 274 3.84 28.09 -24.58
N SER A 275 2.75 27.48 -25.05
CA SER A 275 2.55 26.03 -24.91
C SER A 275 3.31 25.27 -25.99
N GLY A 276 4.20 24.35 -25.59
CA GLY A 276 4.91 23.43 -26.48
C GLY A 276 4.17 22.12 -26.80
N GLU A 277 2.90 21.98 -26.41
CA GLU A 277 2.13 20.75 -26.65
C GLU A 277 1.82 20.54 -28.15
N GLY A 278 2.13 19.35 -28.64
CA GLY A 278 1.80 18.86 -29.97
C GLY A 278 0.92 17.60 -29.92
N VAL A 279 0.59 17.06 -31.09
CA VAL A 279 -0.31 15.91 -31.24
C VAL A 279 0.33 14.63 -30.66
N GLY A 280 -0.44 13.83 -29.92
CA GLY A 280 0.01 12.54 -29.37
C GLY A 280 1.03 12.65 -28.23
N GLY A 281 1.10 13.80 -27.55
CA GLY A 281 2.03 14.04 -26.44
C GLY A 281 3.45 14.41 -26.85
N TYR A 282 3.70 14.63 -28.15
CA TYR A 282 4.97 15.16 -28.65
C TYR A 282 5.06 16.68 -28.50
N ALA A 283 6.28 17.22 -28.51
CA ALA A 283 6.49 18.66 -28.56
C ALA A 283 6.34 19.18 -30.00
N LYS A 284 5.87 20.43 -30.14
CA LYS A 284 5.94 21.18 -31.40
C LYS A 284 7.16 22.10 -31.42
N GLU A 285 7.47 22.64 -32.58
CA GLU A 285 8.49 23.66 -32.75
C GLU A 285 8.02 25.00 -32.12
N MET A 286 8.89 25.64 -31.35
CA MET A 286 8.57 26.84 -30.55
C MET A 286 8.90 28.12 -31.32
N SER A 287 8.36 29.26 -30.89
CA SER A 287 8.69 30.58 -31.43
C SER A 287 10.18 30.94 -31.24
N LYS A 288 10.67 31.88 -32.05
CA LYS A 288 12.08 32.34 -31.95
C LYS A 288 12.35 32.98 -30.59
N GLU A 289 11.39 33.75 -30.09
CA GLU A 289 11.45 34.43 -28.79
C GLU A 289 11.54 33.42 -27.64
N PHE A 290 10.81 32.30 -27.73
CA PHE A 290 10.92 31.21 -26.77
C PHE A 290 12.29 30.53 -26.83
N ILE A 291 12.78 30.24 -28.04
CA ILE A 291 14.10 29.61 -28.23
C ILE A 291 15.22 30.52 -27.69
N GLU A 292 15.16 31.83 -27.91
CA GLU A 292 16.14 32.77 -27.36
C GLU A 292 16.14 32.76 -25.82
N ALA A 293 14.96 32.76 -25.20
CA ALA A 293 14.83 32.66 -23.75
C ALA A 293 15.31 31.31 -23.19
N GLU A 294 15.02 30.22 -23.90
CA GLU A 294 15.47 28.87 -23.60
C GLU A 294 17.01 28.76 -23.67
N MET A 295 17.61 29.30 -24.73
CA MET A 295 19.07 29.33 -24.90
C MET A 295 19.75 30.18 -23.83
N ALA A 296 19.16 31.33 -23.44
CA ALA A 296 19.67 32.16 -22.34
C ALA A 296 19.62 31.42 -20.99
N LEU A 297 18.54 30.66 -20.73
CA LEU A 297 18.42 29.81 -19.56
C LEU A 297 19.52 28.72 -19.54
N PHE A 298 19.73 28.02 -20.66
CA PHE A 298 20.75 26.98 -20.75
C PHE A 298 22.17 27.53 -20.59
N ALA A 299 22.48 28.69 -21.19
CA ALA A 299 23.77 29.36 -21.00
C ALA A 299 24.05 29.68 -19.52
N LYS A 300 23.03 30.11 -18.78
CA LYS A 300 23.14 30.36 -17.33
C LYS A 300 23.38 29.07 -16.55
N GLN A 301 22.64 28.00 -16.87
CA GLN A 301 22.77 26.72 -16.17
C GLN A 301 24.11 26.03 -16.45
N CYS A 302 24.61 26.06 -17.69
CA CYS A 302 25.86 25.40 -18.09
C CYS A 302 27.07 25.84 -17.25
N LYS A 303 27.09 27.09 -16.76
CA LYS A 303 28.17 27.60 -15.88
C LYS A 303 28.19 26.95 -14.50
N GLU A 304 27.05 26.46 -14.02
CA GLU A 304 26.92 25.94 -12.65
C GLU A 304 26.89 24.42 -12.55
N ILE A 305 26.33 23.75 -13.55
CA ILE A 305 26.10 22.30 -13.54
C ILE A 305 27.40 21.53 -13.79
N ASP A 306 27.41 20.28 -13.36
CA ASP A 306 28.54 19.37 -13.59
C ASP A 306 28.22 18.31 -14.66
N ILE A 307 26.93 17.97 -14.82
CA ILE A 307 26.49 16.97 -15.80
C ILE A 307 25.28 17.49 -16.57
N LEU A 308 25.29 17.29 -17.89
CA LEU A 308 24.21 17.66 -18.80
C LEU A 308 23.74 16.42 -19.59
N ILE A 309 22.45 16.12 -19.55
CA ILE A 309 21.85 15.03 -20.32
C ILE A 309 20.78 15.63 -21.24
N THR A 310 20.93 15.48 -22.55
CA THR A 310 19.99 16.01 -23.55
C THR A 310 19.20 14.89 -24.22
N THR A 311 17.88 15.06 -24.29
CA THR A 311 16.95 14.05 -24.82
C THR A 311 15.91 14.64 -25.76
N ALA A 312 16.12 15.86 -26.26
CA ALA A 312 15.14 16.56 -27.09
C ALA A 312 15.17 16.00 -28.52
N LEU A 313 14.10 15.31 -28.90
CA LEU A 313 13.97 14.69 -30.21
C LEU A 313 12.54 14.86 -30.74
N ILE A 314 12.43 15.36 -31.97
CA ILE A 314 11.16 15.44 -32.70
C ILE A 314 11.18 14.36 -33.79
N PRO A 315 10.25 13.41 -33.79
CA PRO A 315 10.20 12.35 -34.80
C PRO A 315 10.21 12.92 -36.23
N GLY A 316 11.09 12.39 -37.08
CA GLY A 316 11.19 12.77 -38.50
C GLY A 316 11.93 14.09 -38.79
N LYS A 317 12.36 14.83 -37.76
CA LYS A 317 13.20 16.02 -37.90
C LYS A 317 14.59 15.80 -37.28
N PRO A 318 15.62 16.54 -37.73
CA PRO A 318 16.89 16.61 -37.02
C PRO A 318 16.70 17.08 -35.57
N ALA A 319 17.56 16.61 -34.67
CA ALA A 319 17.55 17.06 -33.28
C ALA A 319 17.85 18.57 -33.19
N PRO A 320 17.09 19.35 -32.40
CA PRO A 320 17.33 20.78 -32.26
C PRO A 320 18.67 21.01 -31.54
N LYS A 321 19.45 21.98 -32.03
CA LYS A 321 20.72 22.39 -31.42
C LYS A 321 20.45 23.35 -30.25
N LEU A 322 20.39 22.79 -29.05
CA LEU A 322 20.04 23.51 -27.82
C LEU A 322 21.26 23.98 -27.03
N ILE A 323 22.44 23.42 -27.29
CA ILE A 323 23.66 23.71 -26.54
C ILE A 323 24.75 24.11 -27.53
N SER A 324 25.10 25.40 -27.50
CA SER A 324 26.13 25.96 -28.38
C SER A 324 27.54 25.59 -27.91
N LYS A 325 28.53 25.78 -28.78
CA LYS A 325 29.94 25.52 -28.45
C LYS A 325 30.41 26.38 -27.27
N GLU A 326 30.00 27.64 -27.25
CA GLU A 326 30.35 28.61 -26.21
C GLU A 326 29.74 28.20 -24.85
N MET A 327 28.53 27.62 -24.84
CA MET A 327 27.93 27.09 -23.62
C MET A 327 28.73 25.91 -23.07
N VAL A 328 29.16 24.98 -23.92
CA VAL A 328 30.01 23.84 -23.54
C VAL A 328 31.34 24.32 -22.98
N GLU A 329 32.01 25.25 -23.66
CA GLU A 329 33.30 25.78 -23.23
C GLU A 329 33.22 26.58 -21.92
N SER A 330 32.04 27.06 -21.54
CA SER A 330 31.78 27.74 -20.25
C SER A 330 31.58 26.78 -19.07
N MET A 331 31.43 25.48 -19.31
CA MET A 331 31.28 24.48 -18.25
C MET A 331 32.60 24.27 -17.50
N LYS A 332 32.52 23.75 -16.28
CA LYS A 332 33.70 23.39 -15.49
C LYS A 332 34.49 22.26 -16.17
N PRO A 333 35.84 22.28 -16.13
CA PRO A 333 36.65 21.14 -16.52
C PRO A 333 36.28 19.89 -15.70
N GLY A 334 36.19 18.75 -16.39
CA GLY A 334 35.73 17.47 -15.83
C GLY A 334 34.22 17.26 -15.88
N SER A 335 33.43 18.25 -16.31
CA SER A 335 32.00 18.07 -16.55
C SER A 335 31.71 17.03 -17.65
N VAL A 336 30.54 16.41 -17.60
CA VAL A 336 30.13 15.37 -18.55
C VAL A 336 28.83 15.75 -19.27
N ILE A 337 28.83 15.60 -20.59
CA ILE A 337 27.67 15.78 -21.45
C ILE A 337 27.28 14.43 -22.05
N VAL A 338 26.02 14.03 -21.91
CA VAL A 338 25.46 12.84 -22.55
C VAL A 338 24.34 13.23 -23.51
N ASP A 339 24.58 13.05 -24.80
CA ASP A 339 23.63 13.44 -25.85
C ASP A 339 22.87 12.23 -26.39
N LEU A 340 21.64 12.03 -25.89
CA LEU A 340 20.78 10.92 -26.31
C LEU A 340 20.17 11.11 -27.70
N ALA A 341 20.25 12.32 -28.27
CA ALA A 341 19.74 12.62 -29.60
C ALA A 341 20.84 12.52 -30.68
N SER A 342 22.03 12.01 -30.34
CA SER A 342 23.20 11.90 -31.21
C SER A 342 22.92 11.22 -32.55
N GLU A 343 22.08 10.19 -32.59
CA GLU A 343 21.70 9.46 -33.83
C GLU A 343 20.94 10.36 -34.82
N ALA A 344 20.21 11.35 -34.33
CA ALA A 344 19.43 12.30 -35.14
C ALA A 344 20.13 13.66 -35.33
N GLY A 345 21.46 13.70 -35.14
CA GLY A 345 22.29 14.89 -35.27
C GLY A 345 22.76 15.51 -33.96
N GLY A 346 22.17 15.13 -32.81
CA GLY A 346 22.56 15.57 -31.47
C GLY A 346 22.06 16.94 -31.06
N ASN A 347 21.74 17.14 -29.78
CA ASN A 347 21.34 18.45 -29.25
C ASN A 347 22.50 19.41 -29.01
N VAL A 348 23.73 18.90 -28.93
CA VAL A 348 24.92 19.68 -28.62
C VAL A 348 25.72 19.93 -29.90
N ALA A 349 26.18 21.17 -30.09
CA ALA A 349 26.89 21.57 -31.32
C ALA A 349 28.20 20.79 -31.54
N THR A 350 28.84 20.36 -30.44
CA THR A 350 30.09 19.61 -30.42
C THR A 350 29.87 18.09 -30.36
N THR A 351 28.65 17.54 -30.43
CA THR A 351 28.47 16.08 -30.39
C THR A 351 29.09 15.39 -31.61
N ARG A 352 29.87 14.33 -31.37
CA ARG A 352 30.33 13.37 -32.39
C ARG A 352 29.57 12.05 -32.21
N PRO A 353 28.61 11.71 -33.10
CA PRO A 353 27.81 10.51 -32.94
C PRO A 353 28.65 9.23 -32.88
N GLY A 354 28.38 8.39 -31.90
CA GLY A 354 29.07 7.12 -31.65
C GLY A 354 30.36 7.22 -30.84
N GLU A 355 30.87 8.43 -30.57
CA GLU A 355 32.16 8.62 -29.92
C GLU A 355 32.05 9.08 -28.46
N LEU A 356 33.09 8.77 -27.69
CA LEU A 356 33.38 9.42 -26.41
C LEU A 356 34.69 10.17 -26.59
N TYR A 357 34.67 11.49 -26.36
CA TYR A 357 35.86 12.32 -26.51
C TYR A 357 35.82 13.54 -25.59
N VAL A 358 36.96 14.20 -25.42
CA VAL A 358 37.08 15.38 -24.56
C VAL A 358 37.24 16.64 -25.42
N HIS A 359 36.45 17.68 -25.11
CA HIS A 359 36.52 18.98 -25.73
C HIS A 359 36.62 20.06 -24.65
N ASN A 360 37.69 20.87 -24.66
CA ASN A 360 37.95 21.92 -23.66
C ASN A 360 37.80 21.45 -22.19
N GLY A 361 38.27 20.24 -21.89
CA GLY A 361 38.15 19.63 -20.56
C GLY A 361 36.77 19.06 -20.21
N VAL A 362 35.77 19.14 -21.09
CA VAL A 362 34.42 18.57 -20.93
C VAL A 362 34.31 17.26 -21.71
N ILE A 363 33.85 16.21 -21.04
CA ILE A 363 33.72 14.87 -21.61
C ILE A 363 32.38 14.77 -22.34
N HIS A 364 32.41 14.40 -23.62
CA HIS A 364 31.23 14.23 -24.47
C HIS A 364 30.97 12.74 -24.69
N ILE A 365 29.75 12.31 -24.37
CA ILE A 365 29.28 10.94 -24.62
C ILE A 365 28.17 11.01 -25.67
N GLY A 366 28.54 10.71 -26.91
CA GLY A 366 27.65 10.74 -28.08
C GLY A 366 27.20 9.35 -28.54
N TYR A 367 27.21 8.33 -27.67
CA TYR A 367 26.87 6.96 -28.05
C TYR A 367 25.45 6.85 -28.63
N THR A 368 25.32 6.14 -29.75
CA THR A 368 24.05 5.89 -30.45
C THR A 368 23.43 4.53 -30.10
N ASP A 369 24.08 3.76 -29.22
CA ASP A 369 23.76 2.37 -28.91
C ASP A 369 23.54 2.13 -27.40
N LEU A 370 23.09 3.14 -26.65
CA LEU A 370 22.95 3.04 -25.19
C LEU A 370 22.11 1.84 -24.70
N PRO A 371 20.96 1.47 -25.32
CA PRO A 371 20.26 0.25 -24.96
C PRO A 371 21.08 -1.03 -25.18
N SER A 372 22.00 -1.05 -26.15
CA SER A 372 22.92 -2.17 -26.41
C SER A 372 24.00 -2.31 -25.32
N ARG A 373 24.27 -1.23 -24.58
CA ARG A 373 25.21 -1.23 -23.43
C ARG A 373 24.57 -1.72 -22.13
N LEU A 374 23.28 -2.02 -22.14
CA LEU A 374 22.55 -2.71 -21.07
C LEU A 374 21.75 -3.91 -21.68
N PRO A 375 22.42 -4.83 -22.39
CA PRO A 375 21.77 -5.66 -23.40
C PRO A 375 20.82 -6.70 -22.82
N THR A 376 21.12 -7.27 -21.64
CA THR A 376 20.24 -8.24 -20.96
C THR A 376 18.87 -7.64 -20.66
N GLN A 377 18.84 -6.50 -19.97
CA GLN A 377 17.59 -5.83 -19.60
C GLN A 377 16.83 -5.31 -20.84
N SER A 378 17.55 -4.75 -21.83
CA SER A 378 16.96 -4.33 -23.10
C SER A 378 16.30 -5.48 -23.85
N SER A 379 16.99 -6.62 -23.94
CA SER A 379 16.45 -7.82 -24.58
C SER A 379 15.26 -8.36 -23.81
N THR A 380 15.27 -8.38 -22.48
CA THR A 380 14.14 -8.82 -21.67
C THR A 380 12.91 -7.94 -21.87
N LEU A 381 13.03 -6.61 -21.82
CA LEU A 381 11.89 -5.71 -22.01
C LEU A 381 11.37 -5.75 -23.45
N TYR A 382 12.27 -5.71 -24.44
CA TYR A 382 11.89 -5.82 -25.85
C TYR A 382 11.20 -7.16 -26.15
N ALA A 383 11.74 -8.27 -25.63
CA ALA A 383 11.13 -9.59 -25.74
C ALA A 383 9.72 -9.65 -25.14
N ASN A 384 9.48 -8.95 -24.03
CA ASN A 384 8.16 -8.84 -23.44
C ASN A 384 7.21 -8.02 -24.33
N ASN A 385 7.68 -6.90 -24.90
CA ASN A 385 6.87 -6.08 -25.80
C ASN A 385 6.45 -6.87 -27.04
N ILE A 386 7.43 -7.45 -27.74
CA ILE A 386 7.22 -8.17 -29.00
C ILE A 386 6.39 -9.44 -28.80
N SER A 387 6.59 -10.18 -27.70
CA SER A 387 5.79 -11.38 -27.39
C SER A 387 4.34 -11.04 -27.07
N LYS A 388 4.12 -9.99 -26.27
CA LYS A 388 2.75 -9.53 -25.95
C LYS A 388 2.05 -8.99 -27.20
N PHE A 389 2.77 -8.28 -28.06
CA PHE A 389 2.24 -7.79 -29.32
C PHE A 389 1.87 -8.97 -30.24
N LEU A 390 2.78 -9.92 -30.44
CA LEU A 390 2.53 -11.12 -31.25
C LEU A 390 1.28 -11.89 -30.77
N LEU A 391 1.14 -12.09 -29.46
CA LEU A 391 -0.03 -12.73 -28.87
C LEU A 391 -1.32 -11.89 -28.99
N SER A 392 -1.21 -10.59 -29.20
CA SER A 392 -2.36 -9.68 -29.36
C SER A 392 -2.89 -9.61 -30.80
N ILE A 393 -2.10 -10.02 -31.80
CA ILE A 393 -2.50 -9.98 -33.22
C ILE A 393 -3.70 -10.91 -33.46
N GLY A 394 -3.73 -12.09 -32.83
CA GLY A 394 -4.76 -13.09 -33.03
C GLY A 394 -5.66 -13.34 -31.81
N GLU A 395 -6.59 -14.30 -31.94
CA GLU A 395 -7.56 -14.66 -30.89
C GLU A 395 -7.51 -16.16 -30.56
N LYS A 396 -7.82 -16.53 -29.31
CA LYS A 396 -8.02 -17.93 -28.87
C LYS A 396 -6.93 -18.90 -29.36
N ASP A 397 -5.68 -18.51 -29.16
CA ASP A 397 -4.47 -19.27 -29.52
C ASP A 397 -4.30 -19.54 -31.04
N HIS A 398 -4.88 -18.69 -31.89
CA HIS A 398 -4.71 -18.67 -33.34
C HIS A 398 -4.08 -17.35 -33.79
N PHE A 399 -3.20 -17.40 -34.78
CA PHE A 399 -2.61 -16.23 -35.43
C PHE A 399 -3.51 -15.82 -36.61
N HIS A 400 -3.97 -14.58 -36.58
CA HIS A 400 -4.79 -14.00 -37.64
C HIS A 400 -4.55 -12.49 -37.69
N ILE A 401 -4.16 -11.96 -38.85
CA ILE A 401 -3.95 -10.52 -39.02
C ILE A 401 -5.32 -9.87 -39.21
N ASN A 402 -5.86 -9.28 -38.15
CA ASN A 402 -7.11 -8.52 -38.19
C ASN A 402 -6.83 -7.03 -38.46
N LEU A 403 -7.06 -6.57 -39.68
CA LEU A 403 -6.86 -5.17 -40.07
C LEU A 403 -7.87 -4.19 -39.45
N GLU A 404 -8.93 -4.69 -38.81
CA GLU A 404 -9.87 -3.86 -38.04
C GLU A 404 -9.33 -3.52 -36.63
N ASP A 405 -8.31 -4.23 -36.15
CA ASP A 405 -7.65 -3.89 -34.89
C ASP A 405 -6.72 -2.69 -35.09
N GLU A 406 -6.97 -1.60 -34.35
CA GLU A 406 -6.23 -0.34 -34.46
C GLU A 406 -4.72 -0.49 -34.22
N VAL A 407 -4.30 -1.41 -33.33
CA VAL A 407 -2.88 -1.64 -33.04
C VAL A 407 -2.23 -2.40 -34.20
N VAL A 408 -2.92 -3.42 -34.73
CA VAL A 408 -2.45 -4.21 -35.88
C VAL A 408 -2.38 -3.32 -37.12
N ARG A 409 -3.42 -2.53 -37.40
CA ARG A 409 -3.46 -1.60 -38.53
C ARG A 409 -2.43 -0.48 -38.42
N GLY A 410 -2.20 0.04 -37.22
CA GLY A 410 -1.22 1.09 -36.97
C GLY A 410 0.23 0.63 -37.16
N SER A 411 0.53 -0.61 -36.76
CA SER A 411 1.90 -1.17 -36.79
C SER A 411 2.26 -1.91 -38.08
N ILE A 412 1.28 -2.38 -38.87
CA ILE A 412 1.56 -3.10 -40.12
C ILE A 412 2.00 -2.15 -41.25
N VAL A 413 3.17 -2.42 -41.83
CA VAL A 413 3.75 -1.67 -42.95
C VAL A 413 3.49 -2.39 -44.27
N LEU A 414 3.71 -3.71 -44.31
CA LEU A 414 3.45 -4.55 -45.48
C LEU A 414 2.48 -5.67 -45.10
N HIS A 415 1.48 -5.92 -45.94
CA HIS A 415 0.59 -7.07 -45.84
C HIS A 415 0.61 -7.82 -47.17
N GLU A 416 1.16 -9.03 -47.18
CA GLU A 416 1.37 -9.84 -48.39
C GLU A 416 2.10 -9.07 -49.51
N GLY A 417 3.08 -8.24 -49.13
CA GLY A 417 3.80 -7.35 -50.04
C GLY A 417 3.04 -6.09 -50.48
N LYS A 418 1.80 -5.86 -50.05
CA LYS A 418 1.10 -4.60 -50.28
C LYS A 418 1.50 -3.58 -49.21
N LEU A 419 1.94 -2.40 -49.64
CA LEU A 419 2.27 -1.29 -48.74
C LEU A 419 1.00 -0.68 -48.14
N LEU A 420 0.90 -0.72 -46.81
CA LEU A 420 -0.23 -0.17 -46.02
C LEU A 420 0.19 1.00 -45.12
N TRP A 421 1.46 1.39 -45.14
CA TRP A 421 1.97 2.58 -44.47
C TRP A 421 1.88 3.82 -45.40
N PRO A 422 1.51 5.01 -44.89
CA PRO A 422 1.16 5.33 -43.50
C PRO A 422 -0.25 4.83 -43.10
N PRO A 423 -0.49 4.55 -41.80
CA PRO A 423 -1.81 4.16 -41.34
C PRO A 423 -2.82 5.32 -41.50
N PRO A 424 -4.12 5.02 -41.69
CA PRO A 424 -5.15 6.05 -41.66
C PRO A 424 -5.13 6.77 -40.30
N PRO A 425 -5.47 8.08 -40.26
CA PRO A 425 -5.57 8.79 -39.00
C PRO A 425 -6.53 8.03 -38.06
N PRO A 426 -6.21 7.94 -36.75
CA PRO A 426 -7.05 7.23 -35.79
C PRO A 426 -8.50 7.73 -35.88
N LYS A 427 -9.48 6.83 -35.80
CA LYS A 427 -10.88 7.25 -35.56
C LYS A 427 -10.87 8.07 -34.28
N GLU A 428 -11.42 9.28 -34.31
CA GLU A 428 -11.55 10.14 -33.13
C GLU A 428 -12.43 9.42 -32.10
N VAL A 429 -11.83 8.58 -31.27
CA VAL A 429 -12.44 8.17 -30.02
C VAL A 429 -12.49 9.46 -29.20
N PRO A 430 -13.67 9.94 -28.78
CA PRO A 430 -13.74 11.11 -27.93
C PRO A 430 -12.80 10.86 -26.78
N ALA A 431 -11.85 11.78 -26.59
CA ALA A 431 -10.91 11.70 -25.49
C ALA A 431 -11.72 11.32 -24.24
N PRO A 432 -11.28 10.32 -23.44
CA PRO A 432 -11.90 10.08 -22.15
C PRO A 432 -12.04 11.45 -21.50
N PRO A 433 -13.26 11.85 -21.07
CA PRO A 433 -13.51 13.20 -20.61
C PRO A 433 -12.35 13.56 -19.70
N ALA A 434 -11.62 14.63 -20.06
CA ALA A 434 -10.43 15.08 -19.35
C ALA A 434 -10.72 14.85 -17.87
N PRO A 435 -9.95 14.00 -17.16
CA PRO A 435 -10.27 13.66 -15.78
C PRO A 435 -10.58 14.98 -15.12
N LYS A 436 -11.85 15.18 -14.73
CA LYS A 436 -12.43 16.48 -14.36
C LYS A 436 -11.28 17.25 -13.75
N ALA A 437 -10.83 18.31 -14.42
CA ALA A 437 -9.70 19.10 -13.94
C ALA A 437 -9.90 19.16 -12.44
N VAL A 438 -9.03 18.49 -11.68
CA VAL A 438 -9.11 18.53 -10.24
C VAL A 438 -8.95 20.00 -10.00
N ALA A 439 -10.08 20.69 -9.78
CA ALA A 439 -10.21 22.12 -10.02
C ALA A 439 -8.94 22.70 -9.46
N ALA A 440 -8.07 23.23 -10.35
CA ALA A 440 -6.66 23.47 -10.05
C ALA A 440 -6.64 23.95 -8.63
N LYS A 441 -6.14 23.11 -7.69
CA LYS A 441 -6.33 23.36 -6.25
C LYS A 441 -5.82 24.77 -6.11
N VAL A 442 -6.75 25.74 -6.02
CA VAL A 442 -6.40 27.15 -5.97
C VAL A 442 -5.41 27.14 -4.84
N ALA A 443 -4.15 27.52 -5.13
CA ALA A 443 -3.09 27.47 -4.13
C ALA A 443 -3.75 28.01 -2.87
N PRO A 444 -3.94 27.19 -1.82
CA PRO A 444 -4.91 27.50 -0.79
C PRO A 444 -4.61 28.93 -0.37
N PRO A 445 -5.62 29.83 -0.41
CA PRO A 445 -5.39 31.25 -0.22
C PRO A 445 -4.45 31.40 0.97
N GLU A 446 -3.41 32.23 0.82
CA GLU A 446 -2.34 32.30 1.83
C GLU A 446 -2.97 32.24 3.21
N PRO A 447 -2.60 31.24 4.03
CA PRO A 447 -3.31 30.99 5.26
C PRO A 447 -3.33 32.28 6.05
N ASN A 448 -4.52 32.74 6.41
CA ASN A 448 -4.65 33.91 7.25
C ASN A 448 -3.98 33.59 8.59
N TYR A 449 -2.73 34.06 8.75
CA TYR A 449 -1.89 33.78 9.90
C TYR A 449 -2.51 34.29 11.20
N PHE A 450 -3.31 35.37 11.14
CA PHE A 450 -4.10 35.81 12.28
C PHE A 450 -5.15 34.76 12.66
N ASN A 451 -5.94 34.24 11.72
CA ASN A 451 -6.94 33.22 12.00
C ASN A 451 -6.33 31.89 12.46
N GLN A 452 -5.16 31.49 11.94
CA GLN A 452 -4.44 30.31 12.43
C GLN A 452 -3.94 30.53 13.86
N THR A 453 -3.24 31.64 14.10
CA THR A 453 -2.74 31.99 15.43
C THR A 453 -3.88 32.15 16.43
N LEU A 454 -5.01 32.73 16.02
CA LEU A 454 -6.21 32.85 16.86
C LEU A 454 -6.81 31.49 17.16
N LYS A 455 -6.94 30.59 16.18
CA LYS A 455 -7.42 29.22 16.41
C LYS A 455 -6.51 28.45 17.36
N ASP A 456 -5.19 28.55 17.17
CA ASP A 456 -4.22 27.90 18.05
C ASP A 456 -4.28 28.49 19.46
N SER A 457 -4.33 29.83 19.57
CA SER A 457 -4.47 30.53 20.85
C SER A 457 -5.75 30.13 21.59
N LEU A 458 -6.88 30.03 20.88
CA LEU A 458 -8.15 29.58 21.44
C LEU A 458 -8.11 28.10 21.84
N MET A 459 -7.40 27.25 21.08
CA MET A 459 -7.22 25.84 21.40
C MET A 459 -6.35 25.64 22.65
N TYR A 460 -5.25 26.39 22.78
CA TYR A 460 -4.45 26.38 24.01
C TYR A 460 -5.22 26.97 25.19
N THR A 461 -5.96 28.06 24.98
CA THR A 461 -6.79 28.67 26.02
C THR A 461 -7.85 27.69 26.50
N SER A 462 -8.51 26.94 25.61
CA SER A 462 -9.53 25.95 26.00
C SER A 462 -8.92 24.76 26.76
N GLY A 463 -7.73 24.30 26.36
CA GLY A 463 -6.98 23.28 27.08
C GLY A 463 -6.57 23.73 28.48
N LEU A 464 -5.96 24.91 28.61
CA LEU A 464 -5.57 25.49 29.91
C LEU A 464 -6.78 25.78 30.80
N SER A 465 -7.87 26.29 30.23
CA SER A 465 -9.12 26.55 30.99
C SER A 465 -9.75 25.25 31.49
N THR A 466 -9.63 24.15 30.73
CA THR A 466 -10.09 22.82 31.16
C THR A 466 -9.28 22.32 32.36
N LEU A 467 -7.97 22.58 32.41
CA LEU A 467 -7.16 22.26 33.60
C LEU A 467 -7.61 23.04 34.84
N LEU A 468 -7.93 24.33 34.69
CA LEU A 468 -8.50 25.13 35.78
C LEU A 468 -9.86 24.57 36.23
N GLY A 469 -10.73 24.21 35.29
CA GLY A 469 -12.02 23.58 35.57
C GLY A 469 -11.91 22.25 36.30
N LEU A 470 -10.95 21.40 35.92
CA LEU A 470 -10.64 20.16 36.62
C LEU A 470 -10.09 20.41 38.03
N GLY A 471 -9.33 21.48 38.23
CA GLY A 471 -8.89 21.93 39.54
C GLY A 471 -10.05 22.32 40.46
N ILE A 472 -11.03 23.07 39.93
CA ILE A 472 -12.26 23.43 40.65
C ILE A 472 -13.10 22.19 40.97
N ALA A 473 -13.20 21.24 40.03
CA ALA A 473 -13.98 20.02 40.20
C ALA A 473 -13.28 18.95 41.07
N SER A 474 -12.03 19.16 41.47
CA SER A 474 -11.22 18.18 42.21
C SER A 474 -11.75 18.01 43.64
N PRO A 475 -12.22 16.81 44.03
CA PRO A 475 -12.74 16.60 45.39
C PRO A 475 -11.64 16.46 46.45
N ASN A 476 -10.44 16.03 46.05
CA ASN A 476 -9.33 15.76 46.96
C ASN A 476 -7.97 15.74 46.21
N PRO A 477 -6.82 15.73 46.92
CA PRO A 477 -5.49 15.70 46.29
C PRO A 477 -5.20 14.41 45.49
N ALA A 478 -5.84 13.28 45.84
CA ALA A 478 -5.65 12.02 45.12
C ALA A 478 -6.17 12.10 43.69
N PHE A 479 -7.31 12.78 43.47
CA PHE A 479 -7.82 13.06 42.13
C PHE A 479 -6.83 13.88 41.31
N THR A 480 -6.26 14.95 41.87
CA THR A 480 -5.26 15.78 41.18
C THR A 480 -4.00 14.98 40.82
N THR A 481 -3.54 14.11 41.72
CA THR A 481 -2.38 13.24 41.50
C THR A 481 -2.65 12.23 40.39
N MET A 482 -3.84 11.62 40.37
CA MET A 482 -4.26 10.69 39.33
C MET A 482 -4.40 11.38 37.96
N MET A 483 -4.97 12.59 37.92
CA MET A 483 -5.07 13.39 36.69
C MET A 483 -3.70 13.81 36.15
N THR A 484 -2.75 14.12 37.03
CA THR A 484 -1.35 14.40 36.65
C THR A 484 -0.72 13.16 36.01
N THR A 485 -0.89 12.00 36.64
CA THR A 485 -0.41 10.71 36.12
C THR A 485 -1.06 10.37 34.78
N LEU A 486 -2.37 10.60 34.63
CA LEU A 486 -3.09 10.42 33.36
C LEU A 486 -2.56 11.34 32.26
N GLY A 487 -2.30 12.61 32.56
CA GLY A 487 -1.76 13.58 31.60
C GLY A 487 -0.37 13.19 31.11
N LEU A 488 0.54 12.89 32.03
CA LEU A 488 1.91 12.48 31.70
C LEU A 488 1.94 11.13 30.97
N SER A 489 1.17 10.13 31.43
CA SER A 489 1.07 8.84 30.74
C SER A 489 0.44 8.97 29.35
N GLY A 490 -0.48 9.90 29.14
CA GLY A 490 -1.04 10.24 27.82
C GLY A 490 0.03 10.76 26.85
N ILE A 491 0.91 11.65 27.31
CA ILE A 491 2.05 12.18 26.52
C ILE A 491 3.06 11.06 26.21
N VAL A 492 3.40 10.25 27.21
CA VAL A 492 4.29 9.08 27.03
C VAL A 492 3.69 8.12 26.01
N GLY A 493 2.40 7.79 26.13
CA GLY A 493 1.69 6.93 25.19
C GLY A 493 1.66 7.48 23.77
N TYR A 494 1.40 8.78 23.60
CA TYR A 494 1.43 9.46 22.30
C TYR A 494 2.79 9.26 21.61
N HIS A 495 3.89 9.65 22.26
CA HIS A 495 5.22 9.53 21.66
C HIS A 495 5.65 8.08 21.44
N THR A 496 5.28 7.18 22.36
CA THR A 496 5.67 5.76 22.26
C THR A 496 4.99 5.08 21.07
N VAL A 497 3.70 5.34 20.83
CA VAL A 497 2.97 4.75 19.69
C VAL A 497 3.44 5.32 18.36
N TRP A 498 3.73 6.62 18.28
CA TRP A 498 4.27 7.24 17.06
C TRP A 498 5.65 6.70 16.66
N GLY A 499 6.42 6.16 17.61
CA GLY A 499 7.70 5.51 17.35
C GLY A 499 7.62 4.09 16.78
N VAL A 500 6.42 3.47 16.73
CA VAL A 500 6.24 2.09 16.27
C VAL A 500 6.44 1.97 14.76
N THR A 501 7.19 0.95 14.32
CA THR A 501 7.38 0.69 12.88
C THR A 501 6.02 0.36 12.21
N PRO A 502 5.67 0.94 11.05
CA PRO A 502 4.36 0.71 10.41
C PRO A 502 4.00 -0.76 10.14
N ALA A 503 4.99 -1.60 9.85
CA ALA A 503 4.79 -3.05 9.66
C ALA A 503 4.32 -3.77 10.94
N LEU A 504 4.52 -3.17 12.11
CA LEU A 504 4.19 -3.72 13.42
C LEU A 504 2.89 -3.15 14.01
N HIS A 505 2.10 -2.40 13.26
CA HIS A 505 0.81 -1.88 13.75
C HIS A 505 -0.18 -2.99 14.14
N SER A 506 -0.22 -4.11 13.42
CA SER A 506 -1.10 -5.23 13.79
C SER A 506 -0.64 -5.91 15.09
N PRO A 507 0.66 -6.25 15.26
CA PRO A 507 1.19 -6.64 16.58
C PRO A 507 0.96 -5.60 17.68
N LEU A 508 1.06 -4.30 17.39
CA LEU A 508 0.78 -3.23 18.35
C LEU A 508 -0.66 -3.31 18.85
N MET A 509 -1.64 -3.44 17.95
CA MET A 509 -3.04 -3.63 18.33
C MET A 509 -3.26 -4.88 19.20
N SER A 510 -2.49 -5.95 18.95
CA SER A 510 -2.56 -7.16 19.76
C SER A 510 -1.93 -6.97 21.15
N VAL A 511 -0.77 -6.29 21.25
CA VAL A 511 -0.11 -5.98 22.53
C VAL A 511 -0.96 -5.06 23.38
N THR A 512 -1.49 -3.97 22.82
CA THR A 512 -2.34 -3.04 23.57
C THR A 512 -3.60 -3.72 24.08
N ASN A 513 -4.17 -4.62 23.27
CA ASN A 513 -5.28 -5.46 23.70
C ASN A 513 -4.87 -6.46 24.80
N ALA A 514 -3.69 -7.08 24.74
CA ALA A 514 -3.22 -7.97 25.82
C ALA A 514 -3.01 -7.20 27.14
N ILE A 515 -2.40 -6.02 27.06
CA ILE A 515 -2.15 -5.14 28.22
C ILE A 515 -3.45 -4.61 28.80
N SER A 516 -4.44 -4.26 27.98
CA SER A 516 -5.74 -3.78 28.48
C SER A 516 -6.49 -4.82 29.32
N GLY A 517 -6.10 -6.09 29.26
CA GLY A 517 -6.54 -7.11 30.21
C GLY A 517 -6.17 -6.84 31.67
N ILE A 518 -5.37 -5.80 31.96
CA ILE A 518 -5.14 -5.29 33.32
C ILE A 518 -6.43 -4.84 34.03
N THR A 519 -7.56 -4.75 33.32
CA THR A 519 -8.91 -4.67 33.94
C THR A 519 -9.16 -5.77 34.98
N ALA A 520 -8.42 -6.88 34.93
CA ALA A 520 -8.40 -7.89 35.99
C ALA A 520 -8.10 -7.31 37.37
N VAL A 521 -7.27 -6.26 37.49
CA VAL A 521 -6.98 -5.58 38.77
C VAL A 521 -8.26 -5.06 39.42
N GLY A 522 -9.14 -4.40 38.64
CA GLY A 522 -10.43 -3.92 39.13
C GLY A 522 -11.35 -5.07 39.54
N GLY A 523 -11.36 -6.17 38.80
CA GLY A 523 -12.09 -7.38 39.17
C GLY A 523 -11.60 -8.00 40.47
N LEU A 524 -10.28 -8.14 40.62
CA LEU A 524 -9.63 -8.71 41.82
C LEU A 524 -9.98 -7.94 43.08
N LEU A 525 -9.92 -6.60 43.06
CA LEU A 525 -10.23 -5.76 44.21
C LEU A 525 -11.70 -5.88 44.68
N ILE A 526 -12.60 -6.40 43.84
CA ILE A 526 -14.02 -6.58 44.17
C ILE A 526 -14.33 -8.05 44.54
N MET A 527 -13.44 -8.99 44.21
CA MET A 527 -13.58 -10.39 44.59
C MET A 527 -13.50 -10.53 46.12
N GLY A 528 -14.29 -11.46 46.66
CA GLY A 528 -14.40 -11.71 48.09
C GLY A 528 -15.42 -12.80 48.37
N GLY A 529 -15.65 -13.10 49.65
CA GLY A 529 -16.44 -14.26 50.07
C GLY A 529 -15.53 -15.44 50.40
N GLY A 530 -15.88 -16.64 49.94
CA GLY A 530 -15.07 -17.86 50.07
C GLY A 530 -14.66 -18.43 48.71
N VAL A 531 -14.70 -19.76 48.57
CA VAL A 531 -14.43 -20.43 47.29
C VAL A 531 -15.43 -20.00 46.20
N LEU A 532 -16.66 -19.68 46.61
CA LEU A 532 -17.69 -19.11 45.75
C LEU A 532 -18.03 -17.69 46.23
N PRO A 533 -18.43 -16.79 45.31
CA PRO A 533 -18.89 -15.45 45.68
C PRO A 533 -20.18 -15.54 46.51
N HIS A 534 -20.32 -14.69 47.53
CA HIS A 534 -21.53 -14.62 48.36
C HIS A 534 -22.49 -13.52 47.89
N THR A 535 -21.95 -12.45 47.29
CA THR A 535 -22.72 -11.29 46.85
C THR A 535 -22.67 -11.09 45.34
N ILE A 536 -23.62 -10.32 44.81
CA ILE A 536 -23.65 -9.95 43.39
C ILE A 536 -22.36 -9.23 42.97
N PRO A 537 -21.84 -8.22 43.70
CA PRO A 537 -20.60 -7.56 43.32
C PRO A 537 -19.41 -8.50 43.23
N GLN A 538 -19.27 -9.43 44.17
CA GLN A 538 -18.20 -10.43 44.15
C GLN A 538 -18.31 -11.36 42.93
N THR A 539 -19.54 -11.70 42.52
CA THR A 539 -19.79 -12.50 41.30
C THR A 539 -19.40 -11.72 40.05
N LEU A 540 -19.73 -10.44 39.98
CA LEU A 540 -19.35 -9.54 38.87
C LEU A 540 -17.83 -9.33 38.82
N GLY A 541 -17.17 -9.18 39.97
CA GLY A 541 -15.72 -9.11 40.11
C GLY A 541 -15.03 -10.39 39.62
N ALA A 542 -15.51 -11.56 40.05
CA ALA A 542 -15.00 -12.86 39.58
C ALA A 542 -15.17 -13.04 38.06
N ALA A 543 -16.31 -12.63 37.51
CA ALA A 543 -16.57 -12.64 36.07
C ALA A 543 -15.64 -11.67 35.31
N ALA A 544 -15.44 -10.45 35.82
CA ALA A 544 -14.51 -9.48 35.23
C ALA A 544 -13.07 -9.99 35.22
N THR A 545 -12.60 -10.62 36.30
CA THR A 545 -11.28 -11.26 36.40
C THR A 545 -11.14 -12.42 35.41
N PHE A 546 -12.15 -13.28 35.31
CA PHE A 546 -12.17 -14.39 34.35
C PHE A 546 -12.11 -13.89 32.89
N LEU A 547 -12.93 -12.91 32.51
CA LEU A 547 -12.92 -12.33 31.16
C LEU A 547 -11.59 -11.63 30.83
N SER A 548 -11.05 -10.89 31.79
CA SER A 548 -9.78 -10.19 31.64
C SER A 548 -8.61 -11.16 31.45
N THR A 549 -8.59 -12.28 32.17
CA THR A 549 -7.53 -13.29 32.05
C THR A 549 -7.57 -14.09 30.75
N ILE A 550 -8.76 -14.29 30.15
CA ILE A 550 -8.88 -14.77 28.75
C ILE A 550 -8.13 -13.82 27.81
N ASN A 551 -8.38 -12.52 27.97
CA ASN A 551 -7.78 -11.48 27.13
C ASN A 551 -6.26 -11.36 27.31
N ILE A 552 -5.75 -11.42 28.55
CA ILE A 552 -4.31 -11.39 28.83
C ILE A 552 -3.60 -12.54 28.13
N CYS A 553 -3.97 -13.78 28.47
CA CYS A 553 -3.23 -14.95 28.00
C CYS A 553 -3.42 -15.19 26.49
N GLY A 554 -4.65 -14.97 25.99
CA GLY A 554 -4.94 -15.04 24.56
C GLY A 554 -4.20 -13.95 23.77
N GLY A 555 -4.22 -12.71 24.24
CA GLY A 555 -3.60 -11.56 23.58
C GLY A 555 -2.08 -11.66 23.49
N PHE A 556 -1.40 -12.05 24.58
CA PHE A 556 0.07 -12.23 24.54
C PHE A 556 0.49 -13.41 23.64
N LEU A 557 -0.30 -14.48 23.59
CA LEU A 557 -0.02 -15.60 22.67
C LEU A 557 -0.25 -15.20 21.20
N VAL A 558 -1.34 -14.50 20.89
CA VAL A 558 -1.59 -13.96 19.54
C VAL A 558 -0.45 -13.03 19.13
N THR A 559 -0.05 -12.11 20.01
CA THR A 559 1.06 -11.20 19.76
C THR A 559 2.34 -11.95 19.43
N LYS A 560 2.72 -12.92 20.26
CA LYS A 560 3.90 -13.76 20.02
C LYS A 560 3.85 -14.41 18.64
N ARG A 561 2.72 -15.06 18.31
CA ARG A 561 2.53 -15.71 17.00
C ARG A 561 2.67 -14.73 15.84
N MET A 562 2.17 -13.50 15.97
CA MET A 562 2.31 -12.46 14.94
C MET A 562 3.77 -12.00 14.78
N LEU A 563 4.50 -11.83 15.89
CA LEU A 563 5.90 -11.40 15.88
C LEU A 563 6.85 -12.48 15.35
N ASP A 564 6.55 -13.75 15.61
CA ASP A 564 7.33 -14.90 15.12
C ASP A 564 7.27 -15.02 13.60
N MET A 565 6.20 -14.54 12.94
CA MET A 565 6.10 -14.51 11.47
C MET A 565 7.15 -13.61 10.81
N PHE A 566 7.65 -12.63 11.54
CA PHE A 566 8.67 -11.72 11.02
C PHE A 566 10.10 -12.22 11.22
N ARG A 567 10.27 -13.40 11.82
CA ARG A 567 11.59 -14.03 11.99
C ARG A 567 12.03 -14.63 10.65
N ARG A 568 13.23 -14.29 10.21
CA ARG A 568 13.83 -14.87 9.00
C ARG A 568 14.66 -16.09 9.36
N SER A 569 14.79 -17.02 8.42
CA SER A 569 15.65 -18.21 8.59
C SER A 569 17.14 -17.86 8.73
N THR A 570 17.54 -16.67 8.27
CA THR A 570 18.92 -16.17 8.33
C THR A 570 19.20 -15.29 9.56
N ASP A 571 18.19 -15.01 10.40
CA ASP A 571 18.41 -14.21 11.61
C ASP A 571 19.19 -15.05 12.66
N PRO A 572 20.07 -14.41 13.45
CA PRO A 572 20.78 -15.08 14.55
C PRO A 572 19.83 -15.76 15.54
N PRO A 573 20.30 -16.78 16.29
CA PRO A 573 19.53 -17.37 17.37
C PRO A 573 19.15 -16.31 18.42
N GLU A 574 17.86 -16.21 18.76
CA GLU A 574 17.36 -15.35 19.82
C GLU A 574 17.13 -16.17 21.10
N TYR A 575 17.60 -15.67 22.25
CA TYR A 575 17.49 -16.34 23.56
C TYR A 575 16.41 -15.68 24.43
N ASN A 576 15.19 -15.57 23.91
CA ASN A 576 14.10 -14.81 24.54
C ASN A 576 13.69 -15.32 25.94
N TYR A 577 14.03 -16.55 26.31
CA TYR A 577 13.79 -17.07 27.66
C TYR A 577 14.61 -16.34 28.75
N LEU A 578 15.72 -15.69 28.38
CA LEU A 578 16.54 -14.92 29.33
C LEU A 578 15.79 -13.70 29.89
N TYR A 579 14.76 -13.19 29.19
CA TYR A 579 13.91 -12.13 29.71
C TYR A 579 13.02 -12.57 30.88
N ALA A 580 12.95 -13.88 31.20
CA ALA A 580 12.36 -14.36 32.44
C ALA A 580 13.18 -13.95 33.67
N ILE A 581 14.50 -13.73 33.54
CA ILE A 581 15.38 -13.34 34.65
C ILE A 581 14.91 -12.01 35.29
N PRO A 582 14.82 -10.88 34.56
CA PRO A 582 14.36 -9.63 35.17
C PRO A 582 12.91 -9.72 35.67
N GLY A 583 12.02 -10.45 34.98
CA GLY A 583 10.63 -10.62 35.42
C GLY A 583 10.50 -11.36 36.74
N THR A 584 11.19 -12.49 36.87
CA THR A 584 11.19 -13.31 38.10
C THR A 584 11.92 -12.60 39.25
N ALA A 585 13.04 -11.93 38.96
CA ALA A 585 13.75 -11.13 39.97
C ALA A 585 12.89 -9.98 40.50
N PHE A 586 12.17 -9.26 39.62
CA PHE A 586 11.29 -8.17 40.03
C PHE A 586 10.11 -8.65 40.87
N ILE A 587 9.39 -9.69 40.40
CA ILE A 587 8.23 -10.25 41.13
C ILE A 587 8.67 -10.89 42.45
N GLY A 588 9.76 -11.67 42.44
CA GLY A 588 10.29 -12.31 43.64
C GLY A 588 10.81 -11.30 44.67
N GLY A 589 11.52 -10.27 44.20
CA GLY A 589 11.98 -9.16 45.04
C GLY A 589 10.81 -8.38 45.65
N TYR A 590 9.79 -8.07 44.85
CA TYR A 590 8.54 -7.49 45.35
C TYR A 590 7.90 -8.37 46.43
N ALA A 591 7.72 -9.67 46.18
CA ALA A 591 7.08 -10.57 47.13
C ALA A 591 7.85 -10.67 48.46
N ALA A 592 9.18 -10.72 48.40
CA ALA A 592 10.03 -10.75 49.59
C ALA A 592 9.91 -9.44 50.41
N LEU A 593 9.91 -8.28 49.74
CA LEU A 593 9.79 -6.98 50.39
C LEU A 593 8.38 -6.71 50.93
N ALA A 594 7.35 -7.13 50.20
CA ALA A 594 5.97 -7.07 50.68
C ALA A 594 5.78 -7.95 51.92
N ALA A 595 6.32 -9.18 51.91
CA ALA A 595 6.31 -10.08 53.07
C ALA A 595 7.12 -9.54 54.26
N ALA A 596 8.17 -8.75 54.00
CA ALA A 596 8.94 -8.05 55.04
C ALA A 596 8.24 -6.79 55.59
N GLY A 597 7.04 -6.45 55.10
CA GLY A 597 6.22 -5.38 55.64
C GLY A 597 6.57 -3.98 55.14
N TYR A 598 7.21 -3.83 53.97
CA TYR A 598 7.49 -2.52 53.37
C TYR A 598 6.28 -1.99 52.58
N PRO A 599 5.49 -1.02 53.06
CA PRO A 599 4.22 -0.65 52.45
C PRO A 599 4.35 0.07 51.10
N GLU A 600 5.40 0.89 50.92
CA GLU A 600 5.61 1.65 49.69
C GLU A 600 5.98 0.78 48.47
N ILE A 601 6.31 -0.49 48.70
CA ILE A 601 6.73 -1.40 47.62
C ILE A 601 5.60 -1.67 46.63
N HIS A 602 4.33 -1.61 47.06
CA HIS A 602 3.17 -1.80 46.18
C HIS A 602 3.09 -0.71 45.12
N GLN A 603 3.27 0.55 45.51
CA GLN A 603 3.24 1.69 44.59
C GLN A 603 4.42 1.66 43.63
N MET A 604 5.61 1.32 44.13
CA MET A 604 6.80 1.15 43.28
C MET A 604 6.65 -0.03 42.31
N ALA A 605 5.99 -1.11 42.72
CA ALA A 605 5.67 -2.23 41.84
C ALA A 605 4.69 -1.84 40.73
N TYR A 606 3.68 -1.01 41.03
CA TYR A 606 2.79 -0.45 40.00
C TYR A 606 3.52 0.47 39.02
N LEU A 607 4.47 1.29 39.50
CA LEU A 607 5.33 2.09 38.63
C LEU A 607 6.18 1.19 37.72
N GLY A 608 6.86 0.18 38.27
CA GLY A 608 7.65 -0.78 37.50
C GLY A 608 6.84 -1.55 36.47
N SER A 609 5.64 -2.01 36.84
CA SER A 609 4.65 -2.61 35.94
C SER A 609 4.32 -1.67 34.77
N SER A 610 4.02 -0.40 35.08
CA SER A 610 3.64 0.62 34.10
C SER A 610 4.78 0.93 33.13
N LEU A 611 6.01 1.05 33.63
CA LEU A 611 7.21 1.25 32.81
C LEU A 611 7.47 0.04 31.90
N CYS A 612 7.24 -1.18 32.37
CA CYS A 612 7.34 -2.38 31.54
C CYS A 612 6.26 -2.41 30.45
N CYS A 613 5.03 -1.99 30.75
CA CYS A 613 3.97 -1.85 29.75
C CYS A 613 4.29 -0.76 28.71
N VAL A 614 4.86 0.38 29.11
CA VAL A 614 5.36 1.40 28.17
C VAL A 614 6.50 0.83 27.32
N GLY A 615 7.46 0.15 27.95
CA GLY A 615 8.55 -0.56 27.29
C GLY A 615 8.06 -1.63 26.32
N ALA A 616 6.89 -2.23 26.57
CA ALA A 616 6.28 -3.17 25.67
C ALA A 616 5.96 -2.55 24.31
N LEU A 617 5.33 -1.36 24.32
CA LEU A 617 5.01 -0.62 23.11
C LEU A 617 6.27 -0.03 22.47
N ALA A 618 7.18 0.54 23.28
CA ALA A 618 8.44 1.08 22.79
C ALA A 618 9.31 0.01 22.10
N GLY A 619 9.27 -1.24 22.59
CA GLY A 619 9.95 -2.38 21.98
C GLY A 619 9.49 -2.67 20.54
N LEU A 620 8.27 -2.27 20.16
CA LEU A 620 7.76 -2.39 18.78
C LEU A 620 8.28 -1.29 17.83
N ALA A 621 9.15 -0.38 18.30
CA ALA A 621 9.79 0.62 17.45
C ALA A 621 10.67 0.00 16.36
N SER A 622 11.17 -1.22 16.56
CA SER A 622 11.93 -1.96 15.54
C SER A 622 11.58 -3.45 15.53
N GLN A 623 11.80 -4.11 14.39
CA GLN A 623 11.60 -5.55 14.29
C GLN A 623 12.54 -6.36 15.19
N LYS A 624 13.76 -5.85 15.44
CA LYS A 624 14.76 -6.54 16.26
C LYS A 624 14.34 -6.57 17.74
N THR A 625 13.71 -5.50 18.21
CA THR A 625 13.31 -5.32 19.61
C THR A 625 11.88 -5.76 19.89
N SER A 626 11.10 -6.13 18.87
CA SER A 626 9.65 -6.38 19.01
C SER A 626 9.33 -7.51 19.99
N ARG A 627 10.17 -8.55 20.06
CA ARG A 627 10.00 -9.68 20.99
C ARG A 627 10.33 -9.32 22.43
N LEU A 628 11.34 -8.46 22.64
CA LEU A 628 11.58 -7.83 23.93
C LEU A 628 10.36 -7.03 24.36
N GLY A 629 9.73 -6.28 23.45
CA GLY A 629 8.48 -5.57 23.72
C GLY A 629 7.38 -6.51 24.25
N ASN A 630 7.15 -7.63 23.59
CA ASN A 630 6.18 -8.63 24.08
C ASN A 630 6.55 -9.19 25.46
N ALA A 631 7.84 -9.45 25.71
CA ALA A 631 8.32 -9.93 27.01
C ALA A 631 8.12 -8.90 28.13
N LEU A 632 8.47 -7.63 27.89
CA LEU A 632 8.24 -6.54 28.84
C LEU A 632 6.74 -6.35 29.12
N GLY A 633 5.87 -6.51 28.12
CA GLY A 633 4.43 -6.47 28.33
C GLY A 633 3.94 -7.58 29.27
N MET A 634 4.44 -8.80 29.10
CA MET A 634 4.13 -9.91 30.01
C MET A 634 4.63 -9.65 31.44
N VAL A 635 5.85 -9.11 31.59
CA VAL A 635 6.40 -8.72 32.89
C VAL A 635 5.56 -7.61 33.53
N GLY A 636 5.20 -6.59 32.76
CA GLY A 636 4.35 -5.49 33.23
C GLY A 636 3.02 -6.00 33.78
N VAL A 637 2.23 -6.69 32.95
CA VAL A 637 0.91 -7.19 33.37
C VAL A 637 1.00 -8.17 34.54
N SER A 638 1.94 -9.11 34.53
CA SER A 638 2.08 -10.06 35.64
C SER A 638 2.49 -9.38 36.95
N SER A 639 3.44 -8.43 36.89
CA SER A 639 3.86 -7.66 38.07
C SER A 639 2.74 -6.77 38.62
N GLY A 640 1.93 -6.16 37.76
CA GLY A 640 0.74 -5.40 38.17
C GLY A 640 -0.28 -6.26 38.92
N LEU A 641 -0.58 -7.45 38.39
CA LEU A 641 -1.50 -8.39 39.04
C LEU A 641 -0.96 -8.92 40.38
N VAL A 642 0.32 -9.31 40.43
CA VAL A 642 0.96 -9.77 41.67
C VAL A 642 1.03 -8.63 42.70
N SER A 643 1.26 -7.40 42.26
CA SER A 643 1.21 -6.22 43.14
C SER A 643 -0.16 -6.08 43.78
N THR A 644 -1.23 -6.15 42.98
CA THR A 644 -2.61 -6.09 43.48
C THR A 644 -2.92 -7.21 44.47
N LEU A 645 -2.54 -8.45 44.16
CA LEU A 645 -2.73 -9.58 45.07
C LEU A 645 -2.01 -9.38 46.41
N GLY A 646 -0.84 -8.74 46.42
CA GLY A 646 -0.10 -8.48 47.64
C GLY A 646 -0.65 -7.33 48.50
N VAL A 647 -1.52 -6.48 47.96
CA VAL A 647 -2.24 -5.43 48.74
C VAL A 647 -3.53 -6.01 49.36
N MET A 648 -4.06 -7.08 48.79
CA MET A 648 -5.30 -7.70 49.24
C MET A 648 -5.06 -8.61 50.43
N ASP A 649 -6.02 -8.65 51.36
CA ASP A 649 -6.12 -9.71 52.35
C ASP A 649 -6.84 -10.91 51.73
N ILE A 650 -6.09 -12.01 51.50
CA ILE A 650 -6.57 -13.16 50.72
C ILE A 650 -6.62 -14.40 51.63
N PRO A 651 -7.79 -14.75 52.21
CA PRO A 651 -7.94 -16.03 52.90
C PRO A 651 -7.79 -17.20 51.91
N PRO A 652 -7.41 -18.41 52.38
CA PRO A 652 -7.16 -19.56 51.50
C PRO A 652 -8.31 -19.89 50.55
N GLU A 653 -9.55 -19.71 50.99
CA GLU A 653 -10.75 -19.93 50.18
C GLU A 653 -10.87 -18.95 49.01
N LEU A 654 -10.62 -17.66 49.25
CA LEU A 654 -10.57 -16.63 48.22
C LEU A 654 -9.39 -16.85 47.27
N ALA A 655 -8.25 -17.32 47.78
CA ALA A 655 -7.10 -17.68 46.94
C ALA A 655 -7.46 -18.78 45.93
N ILE A 656 -8.22 -19.80 46.35
CA ILE A 656 -8.73 -20.85 45.46
C ILE A 656 -9.67 -20.26 44.40
N GLN A 657 -10.58 -19.36 44.79
CA GLN A 657 -11.48 -18.69 43.85
C GLN A 657 -10.71 -17.88 42.80
N ILE A 658 -9.77 -17.04 43.22
CA ILE A 658 -8.92 -16.23 42.33
C ILE A 658 -8.13 -17.13 41.40
N ALA A 659 -7.46 -18.15 41.94
CA ALA A 659 -6.70 -19.12 41.14
C ALA A 659 -7.59 -19.82 40.12
N GLY A 660 -8.80 -20.26 40.50
CA GLY A 660 -9.76 -20.88 39.60
C GLY A 660 -10.20 -19.97 38.46
N CYS A 661 -10.53 -18.71 38.76
CA CYS A 661 -10.91 -17.73 37.74
C CYS A 661 -9.75 -17.41 36.77
N MET A 662 -8.55 -17.15 37.30
CA MET A 662 -7.39 -16.77 36.49
C MET A 662 -6.87 -17.95 35.65
N THR A 663 -6.78 -19.15 36.22
CA THR A 663 -6.33 -20.35 35.49
C THR A 663 -7.36 -20.79 34.46
N GLY A 664 -8.65 -20.78 34.81
CA GLY A 664 -9.73 -21.11 33.87
C GLY A 664 -9.80 -20.13 32.69
N GLY A 665 -9.77 -18.83 32.98
CA GLY A 665 -9.79 -17.79 31.95
C GLY A 665 -8.53 -17.83 31.08
N GLY A 666 -7.35 -17.93 31.71
CA GLY A 666 -6.07 -18.04 31.01
C GLY A 666 -5.98 -19.28 30.11
N ALA A 667 -6.40 -20.45 30.60
CA ALA A 667 -6.41 -21.69 29.82
C ALA A 667 -7.34 -21.58 28.60
N LEU A 668 -8.53 -21.00 28.78
CA LEU A 668 -9.47 -20.75 27.67
C LEU A 668 -8.89 -19.78 26.65
N GLY A 669 -8.29 -18.67 27.10
CA GLY A 669 -7.61 -17.70 26.23
C GLY A 669 -6.50 -18.32 25.41
N LEU A 670 -5.62 -19.11 26.04
CA LEU A 670 -4.55 -19.84 25.36
C LEU A 670 -5.10 -20.87 24.36
N ALA A 671 -6.14 -21.62 24.74
CA ALA A 671 -6.75 -22.63 23.88
C ALA A 671 -7.35 -21.99 22.61
N ILE A 672 -8.04 -20.86 22.74
CA ILE A 672 -8.60 -20.10 21.60
C ILE A 672 -7.46 -19.55 20.73
N ALA A 673 -6.49 -18.86 21.35
CA ALA A 673 -5.38 -18.23 20.65
C ALA A 673 -4.45 -19.23 19.95
N LYS A 674 -4.34 -20.48 20.42
CA LYS A 674 -3.56 -21.54 19.77
C LYS A 674 -4.27 -22.14 18.55
N LYS A 675 -5.60 -22.26 18.59
CA LYS A 675 -6.39 -22.93 17.54
C LYS A 675 -6.66 -22.05 16.31
N ILE A 676 -6.61 -20.72 16.45
CA ILE A 676 -6.92 -19.81 15.34
C ILE A 676 -5.83 -19.83 14.26
N GLU A 677 -6.22 -19.69 12.99
CA GLU A 677 -5.29 -19.52 11.87
C GLU A 677 -4.64 -18.14 11.89
N ILE A 678 -3.44 -18.04 11.32
CA ILE A 678 -2.67 -16.79 11.27
C ILE A 678 -3.43 -15.68 10.51
N THR A 679 -4.16 -16.04 9.46
CA THR A 679 -4.96 -15.10 8.67
C THR A 679 -6.15 -14.53 9.42
N ASP A 680 -6.55 -15.17 10.52
CA ASP A 680 -7.72 -14.81 11.33
C ASP A 680 -7.35 -14.13 12.66
N LEU A 681 -6.05 -13.86 12.89
CA LEU A 681 -5.56 -13.20 14.11
C LEU A 681 -6.14 -11.78 14.30
N PRO A 682 -6.28 -10.92 13.26
CA PRO A 682 -6.90 -9.60 13.44
C PRO A 682 -8.36 -9.66 13.94
N GLN A 683 -9.12 -10.66 13.51
CA GLN A 683 -10.50 -10.89 13.96
C GLN A 683 -10.51 -11.29 15.42
N LEU A 684 -9.61 -12.18 15.82
CA LEU A 684 -9.51 -12.61 17.20
C LEU A 684 -9.17 -11.44 18.15
N VAL A 685 -8.32 -10.51 17.73
CA VAL A 685 -8.03 -9.28 18.50
C VAL A 685 -9.31 -8.46 18.71
N ALA A 686 -10.15 -8.30 17.69
CA ALA A 686 -11.45 -7.64 17.86
C ALA A 686 -12.36 -8.37 18.84
N ALA A 687 -12.42 -9.71 18.80
CA ALA A 687 -13.21 -10.48 19.75
C ALA A 687 -12.72 -10.29 21.19
N PHE A 688 -11.40 -10.31 21.41
CA PHE A 688 -10.81 -10.15 22.74
C PHE A 688 -11.02 -8.74 23.32
N HIS A 689 -11.01 -7.69 22.48
CA HIS A 689 -11.33 -6.34 22.94
C HIS A 689 -12.77 -6.22 23.48
N SER A 690 -13.71 -7.02 22.98
CA SER A 690 -15.06 -7.05 23.56
C SER A 690 -15.06 -7.53 25.03
N LEU A 691 -14.18 -8.47 25.39
CA LEU A 691 -14.08 -8.99 26.75
C LEU A 691 -13.64 -7.92 27.74
N VAL A 692 -12.74 -7.02 27.31
CA VAL A 692 -12.29 -5.86 28.10
C VAL A 692 -13.44 -4.88 28.33
N GLY A 693 -14.22 -4.57 27.29
CA GLY A 693 -15.39 -3.71 27.41
C GLY A 693 -16.42 -4.27 28.40
N MET A 694 -16.69 -5.58 28.33
CA MET A 694 -17.58 -6.25 29.29
C MET A 694 -17.01 -6.24 30.71
N ALA A 695 -15.73 -6.58 30.89
CA ALA A 695 -15.08 -6.54 32.20
C ALA A 695 -15.15 -5.15 32.84
N ALA A 696 -14.99 -4.08 32.06
CA ALA A 696 -15.14 -2.70 32.54
C ALA A 696 -16.57 -2.40 33.02
N VAL A 697 -17.60 -2.80 32.26
CA VAL A 697 -19.01 -2.65 32.67
C VAL A 697 -19.29 -3.40 33.98
N LEU A 698 -18.85 -4.66 34.08
CA LEU A 698 -19.04 -5.48 35.27
C LEU A 698 -18.34 -4.86 36.49
N THR A 699 -17.11 -4.38 36.32
CA THR A 699 -16.33 -3.73 37.38
C THR A 699 -17.01 -2.44 37.85
N CYS A 700 -17.48 -1.59 36.93
CA CYS A 700 -18.14 -0.33 37.29
C CYS A 700 -19.46 -0.56 38.03
N LEU A 701 -20.28 -1.53 37.57
CA LEU A 701 -21.51 -1.90 38.24
C LEU A 701 -21.25 -2.47 39.64
N ALA A 702 -20.24 -3.33 39.76
CA ALA A 702 -19.91 -3.97 41.04
C ALA A 702 -19.36 -2.95 42.04
N THR A 703 -18.47 -2.06 41.59
CA THR A 703 -17.91 -0.97 42.42
C THR A 703 -19.02 -0.04 42.90
N TYR A 704 -19.97 0.32 42.03
CA TYR A 704 -21.12 1.13 42.44
C TYR A 704 -21.92 0.49 43.57
N ILE A 705 -22.19 -0.81 43.49
CA ILE A 705 -22.97 -1.52 44.52
C ILE A 705 -22.20 -1.58 45.84
N VAL A 706 -20.89 -1.81 45.79
CA VAL A 706 -20.02 -1.89 46.98
C VAL A 706 -19.90 -0.53 47.66
N ASP A 707 -19.66 0.53 46.89
CA ASP A 707 -19.39 1.86 47.42
C ASP A 707 -20.67 2.66 47.72
N PHE A 708 -21.83 2.24 47.21
CA PHE A 708 -23.10 2.96 47.39
C PHE A 708 -23.38 3.43 48.83
N PRO A 709 -23.19 2.59 49.87
CA PRO A 709 -23.43 3.01 51.25
C PRO A 709 -22.53 4.17 51.72
N THR A 710 -21.34 4.31 51.11
CA THR A 710 -20.34 5.33 51.48
C THR A 710 -20.57 6.68 50.77
N PHE A 711 -21.33 6.71 49.67
CA PHE A 711 -21.54 7.94 48.90
C PHE A 711 -22.28 9.04 49.65
N ALA A 712 -23.01 8.71 50.72
CA ALA A 712 -23.67 9.71 51.55
C ALA A 712 -22.69 10.58 52.34
N THR A 713 -21.49 10.06 52.64
CA THR A 713 -20.50 10.72 53.50
C THR A 713 -19.17 11.00 52.80
N ASP A 714 -18.93 10.42 51.62
CA ASP A 714 -17.69 10.61 50.87
C ASP A 714 -17.71 11.93 50.05
N PRO A 715 -16.81 12.90 50.33
CA PRO A 715 -16.70 14.12 49.54
C PRO A 715 -16.32 13.88 48.06
N ALA A 716 -15.76 12.72 47.74
CA ALA A 716 -15.43 12.31 46.37
C ALA A 716 -16.55 11.55 45.65
N ALA A 717 -17.71 11.33 46.29
CA ALA A 717 -18.80 10.50 45.76
C ALA A 717 -19.21 10.88 44.33
N ASN A 718 -19.35 12.18 44.03
CA ASN A 718 -19.73 12.63 42.68
C ASN A 718 -18.66 12.34 41.63
N ALA A 719 -17.37 12.42 41.98
CA ALA A 719 -16.28 12.09 41.07
C ALA A 719 -16.22 10.58 40.80
N ILE A 720 -16.40 9.76 41.84
CA ILE A 720 -16.47 8.29 41.73
C ILE A 720 -17.67 7.89 40.88
N LYS A 721 -18.87 8.36 41.21
CA LYS A 721 -20.10 8.13 40.41
C LYS A 721 -19.88 8.51 38.94
N THR A 722 -19.29 9.68 38.67
CA THR A 722 -18.98 10.13 37.30
C THR A 722 -18.06 9.14 36.58
N ALA A 723 -16.98 8.70 37.21
CA ALA A 723 -16.05 7.73 36.63
C ALA A 723 -16.73 6.38 36.34
N LEU A 724 -17.58 5.88 37.25
CA LEU A 724 -18.32 4.62 37.08
C LEU A 724 -19.32 4.70 35.92
N PHE A 725 -20.03 5.82 35.78
CA PHE A 725 -20.96 6.03 34.66
C PHE A 725 -20.22 6.05 33.32
N LEU A 726 -19.14 6.86 33.23
CA LEU A 726 -18.34 6.95 32.01
C LEU A 726 -17.66 5.62 31.66
N GLY A 727 -17.13 4.90 32.65
CA GLY A 727 -16.56 3.57 32.46
C GLY A 727 -17.58 2.55 31.95
N THR A 728 -18.81 2.59 32.45
CA THR A 728 -19.92 1.75 31.97
C THR A 728 -20.28 2.08 30.52
N PHE A 729 -20.40 3.37 30.19
CA PHE A 729 -20.68 3.85 28.84
C PHE A 729 -19.59 3.44 27.83
N ILE A 730 -18.32 3.69 28.15
CA ILE A 730 -17.19 3.33 27.30
C ILE A 730 -17.11 1.81 27.14
N GLY A 731 -17.27 1.06 28.23
CA GLY A 731 -17.26 -0.40 28.21
C GLY A 731 -18.36 -1.00 27.32
N GLY A 732 -19.58 -0.45 27.39
CA GLY A 732 -20.71 -0.91 26.58
C GLY A 732 -20.52 -0.69 25.08
N ILE A 733 -20.03 0.50 24.67
CA ILE A 733 -19.66 0.78 23.27
C ILE A 733 -18.59 -0.19 22.80
N THR A 734 -17.53 -0.35 23.59
CA THR A 734 -16.38 -1.20 23.24
C THR A 734 -16.80 -2.66 23.10
N PHE A 735 -17.64 -3.17 24.01
CA PHE A 735 -18.16 -4.55 23.95
C PHE A 735 -18.91 -4.80 22.65
N SER A 736 -19.97 -4.03 22.38
CA SER A 736 -20.85 -4.32 21.25
C SER A 736 -20.23 -3.93 19.90
N GLY A 737 -19.49 -2.82 19.84
CA GLY A 737 -18.79 -2.39 18.64
C GLY A 737 -17.74 -3.42 18.20
N SER A 738 -16.97 -3.95 19.15
CA SER A 738 -15.96 -4.98 18.88
C SER A 738 -16.59 -6.30 18.41
N LEU A 739 -17.76 -6.69 18.94
CA LEU A 739 -18.50 -7.86 18.46
C LEU A 739 -19.02 -7.69 17.03
N VAL A 740 -19.53 -6.50 16.67
CA VAL A 740 -19.94 -6.19 15.30
C VAL A 740 -18.74 -6.17 14.36
N ALA A 741 -17.61 -5.59 14.78
CA ALA A 741 -16.37 -5.61 14.02
C ALA A 741 -15.88 -7.05 13.78
N TYR A 742 -15.83 -7.88 14.82
CA TYR A 742 -15.53 -9.31 14.71
C TYR A 742 -16.45 -10.03 13.73
N GLY A 743 -17.77 -9.85 13.88
CA GLY A 743 -18.77 -10.48 13.01
C GLY A 743 -18.60 -10.09 11.54
N LYS A 744 -18.26 -8.83 11.27
CA LYS A 744 -17.98 -8.36 9.90
C LYS A 744 -16.67 -8.91 9.34
N LEU A 745 -15.61 -8.93 10.13
CA LEU A 745 -14.31 -9.42 9.67
C LEU A 745 -14.30 -10.95 9.48
N GLN A 746 -15.08 -11.70 10.27
CA GLN A 746 -15.28 -13.14 10.08
C GLN A 746 -16.25 -13.48 8.94
N GLY A 747 -16.96 -12.49 8.40
CA GLY A 747 -17.99 -12.71 7.39
C GLY A 747 -19.27 -13.35 7.93
N LEU A 748 -19.48 -13.34 9.25
CA LEU A 748 -20.76 -13.68 9.89
C LEU A 748 -21.82 -12.60 9.61
N LEU A 749 -21.37 -11.34 9.48
CA LEU A 749 -22.18 -10.18 9.10
C LEU A 749 -21.78 -9.68 7.72
N ASN A 750 -22.73 -9.06 7.00
CA ASN A 750 -22.45 -8.46 5.70
C ASN A 750 -21.42 -7.33 5.84
N SER A 751 -20.40 -7.33 4.96
CA SER A 751 -19.35 -6.31 4.94
C SER A 751 -19.86 -4.96 4.44
N ALA A 752 -21.03 -4.90 3.80
CA ALA A 752 -21.63 -3.63 3.39
C ALA A 752 -22.00 -2.75 4.61
N PRO A 753 -21.84 -1.42 4.53
CA PRO A 753 -22.31 -0.52 5.58
C PRO A 753 -23.84 -0.58 5.69
N LEU A 754 -24.36 -0.89 6.88
CA LEU A 754 -25.79 -0.87 7.16
C LEU A 754 -26.20 0.56 7.51
N LEU A 755 -26.88 1.24 6.57
CA LEU A 755 -27.27 2.63 6.73
C LEU A 755 -28.77 2.73 7.09
N LEU A 756 -29.06 2.89 8.37
CA LEU A 756 -30.42 3.11 8.85
C LEU A 756 -30.95 4.49 8.41
N PRO A 757 -32.24 4.60 8.00
CA PRO A 757 -32.88 5.90 7.82
C PRO A 757 -32.79 6.72 9.11
N GLY A 758 -32.39 7.99 9.03
CA GLY A 758 -32.27 8.85 10.21
C GLY A 758 -31.17 8.46 11.22
N ARG A 759 -30.17 7.66 10.83
CA ARG A 759 -29.09 7.19 11.74
C ARG A 759 -28.42 8.28 12.59
N HIS A 760 -28.28 9.49 12.07
CA HIS A 760 -27.66 10.61 12.79
C HIS A 760 -28.58 11.11 13.91
N ALA A 761 -29.89 11.21 13.65
CA ALA A 761 -30.88 11.53 14.66
C ALA A 761 -30.96 10.42 15.72
N LEU A 762 -30.92 9.15 15.31
CA LEU A 762 -30.87 8.02 16.24
C LEU A 762 -29.64 8.09 17.15
N ASN A 763 -28.44 8.26 16.59
CA ASN A 763 -27.20 8.32 17.38
C ASN A 763 -27.18 9.57 18.29
N LEU A 764 -27.68 10.71 17.82
CA LEU A 764 -27.80 11.91 18.64
C LEU A 764 -28.82 11.73 19.77
N GLY A 765 -29.93 11.04 19.51
CA GLY A 765 -30.90 10.64 20.54
C GLY A 765 -30.32 9.68 21.57
N LEU A 766 -29.55 8.68 21.15
CA LEU A 766 -28.85 7.76 22.05
C LEU A 766 -27.82 8.50 22.92
N MET A 767 -27.07 9.45 22.35
CA MET A 767 -26.13 10.28 23.10
C MET A 767 -26.87 11.20 24.08
N GLY A 768 -27.92 11.89 23.63
CA GLY A 768 -28.74 12.76 24.48
C GLY A 768 -29.40 12.00 25.65
N ALA A 769 -29.89 10.79 25.40
CA ALA A 769 -30.44 9.92 26.45
C ALA A 769 -29.37 9.51 27.49
N ASN A 770 -28.13 9.24 27.06
CA ASN A 770 -27.02 8.98 27.99
C ASN A 770 -26.66 10.21 28.82
N VAL A 771 -26.61 11.40 28.23
CA VAL A 771 -26.35 12.66 28.96
C VAL A 771 -27.46 12.93 29.97
N GLY A 772 -28.73 12.74 29.59
CA GLY A 772 -29.86 12.87 30.50
C GLY A 772 -29.84 11.85 31.63
N ALA A 773 -29.51 10.58 31.31
CA ALA A 773 -29.34 9.53 32.32
C ALA A 773 -28.20 9.86 33.29
N MET A 774 -27.08 10.43 32.81
CA MET A 774 -25.97 10.87 33.65
C MET A 774 -26.38 12.02 34.59
N ALA A 775 -27.12 13.00 34.09
CA ALA A 775 -27.62 14.11 34.92
C ALA A 775 -28.53 13.59 36.04
N TYR A 776 -29.50 12.74 35.71
CA TYR A 776 -30.39 12.14 36.71
C TYR A 776 -29.63 11.23 37.69
N TYR A 777 -28.65 10.46 37.20
CA TYR A 777 -27.78 9.61 38.01
C TYR A 777 -26.98 10.40 39.06
N LEU A 778 -26.44 11.56 38.70
CA LEU A 778 -25.69 12.41 39.62
C LEU A 778 -26.59 13.12 40.63
N MET A 779 -27.79 13.55 40.23
CA MET A 779 -28.75 14.20 41.12
C MET A 779 -29.46 13.25 42.09
N SER A 780 -29.55 11.96 41.76
CA SER A 780 -30.23 10.98 42.59
C SER A 780 -29.31 10.37 43.65
N SER A 781 -29.83 10.28 44.88
CA SER A 781 -29.23 9.55 46.01
C SER A 781 -29.81 8.15 46.18
N SER A 782 -30.77 7.72 45.35
CA SER A 782 -31.41 6.41 45.44
C SER A 782 -30.57 5.32 44.76
N ASN A 783 -30.35 4.20 45.45
CA ASN A 783 -29.62 3.05 44.89
C ASN A 783 -30.31 2.50 43.65
N VAL A 784 -31.63 2.35 43.72
CA VAL A 784 -32.45 1.78 42.64
C VAL A 784 -32.38 2.69 41.41
N ALA A 785 -32.49 4.01 41.61
CA ALA A 785 -32.35 4.97 40.52
C ALA A 785 -30.95 4.92 39.91
N GLY A 786 -29.90 4.86 40.74
CA GLY A 786 -28.52 4.83 40.25
C GLY A 786 -28.19 3.56 39.46
N LEU A 787 -28.59 2.39 39.96
CA LEU A 787 -28.46 1.12 39.23
C LEU A 787 -29.27 1.10 37.94
N SER A 788 -30.47 1.68 37.95
CA SER A 788 -31.30 1.80 36.74
C SER A 788 -30.61 2.67 35.69
N CYS A 789 -29.97 3.76 36.09
CA CYS A 789 -29.18 4.60 35.18
C CYS A 789 -27.94 3.89 34.64
N LEU A 790 -27.22 3.13 35.47
CA LEU A 790 -26.07 2.35 35.01
C LEU A 790 -26.49 1.21 34.07
N GLY A 791 -27.63 0.56 34.34
CA GLY A 791 -28.24 -0.41 33.42
C GLY A 791 -28.67 0.24 32.10
N ALA A 792 -29.30 1.41 32.17
CA ALA A 792 -29.73 2.18 31.01
C ALA A 792 -28.53 2.62 30.15
N THR A 793 -27.47 3.19 30.75
CA THR A 793 -26.29 3.59 29.98
C THR A 793 -25.58 2.40 29.37
N SER A 794 -25.49 1.26 30.07
CA SER A 794 -24.96 0.01 29.51
C SER A 794 -25.74 -0.43 28.27
N ALA A 795 -27.07 -0.48 28.34
CA ALA A 795 -27.91 -0.85 27.20
C ALA A 795 -27.82 0.16 26.04
N LEU A 796 -27.93 1.45 26.33
CA LEU A 796 -27.89 2.52 25.32
C LEU A 796 -26.53 2.59 24.62
N SER A 797 -25.44 2.48 25.38
CA SER A 797 -24.07 2.48 24.86
C SER A 797 -23.78 1.23 24.02
N MET A 798 -24.29 0.05 24.42
CA MET A 798 -24.21 -1.16 23.60
C MET A 798 -24.99 -1.01 22.28
N VAL A 799 -26.21 -0.45 22.31
CA VAL A 799 -26.95 -0.15 21.07
C VAL A 799 -26.17 0.82 20.20
N MET A 800 -25.58 1.85 20.80
CA MET A 800 -24.80 2.85 20.09
C MET A 800 -23.52 2.25 19.45
N GLY A 801 -22.83 1.35 20.14
CA GLY A 801 -21.69 0.62 19.57
C GLY A 801 -22.08 -0.22 18.36
N VAL A 802 -23.27 -0.84 18.37
CA VAL A 802 -23.82 -1.55 17.21
C VAL A 802 -24.16 -0.58 16.08
N THR A 803 -24.92 0.49 16.33
CA THR A 803 -25.36 1.40 15.28
C THR A 803 -24.20 2.13 14.60
N LEU A 804 -23.20 2.55 15.37
CA LEU A 804 -21.99 3.20 14.85
C LEU A 804 -21.15 2.23 14.02
N THR A 805 -20.87 1.03 14.54
CA THR A 805 -19.98 0.07 13.86
C THR A 805 -20.65 -0.62 12.68
N ALA A 806 -21.97 -0.86 12.75
CA ALA A 806 -22.74 -1.44 11.65
C ALA A 806 -22.77 -0.51 10.42
N ALA A 807 -22.72 0.81 10.63
CA ALA A 807 -22.67 1.80 9.55
C ALA A 807 -21.30 1.91 8.85
N ILE A 808 -20.23 1.32 9.40
CA ILE A 808 -18.89 1.31 8.80
C ILE A 808 -18.77 0.14 7.82
N GLY A 809 -18.39 0.39 6.56
CA GLY A 809 -18.15 -0.68 5.59
C GLY A 809 -16.89 -1.48 5.93
N GLY A 810 -16.94 -2.80 5.82
CA GLY A 810 -15.76 -3.65 5.93
C GLY A 810 -14.84 -3.38 4.73
N ALA A 811 -13.67 -2.80 4.98
CA ALA A 811 -12.69 -2.49 3.93
C ALA A 811 -12.03 -3.76 3.37
N PHE A 812 -12.75 -4.60 2.64
CA PHE A 812 -12.19 -5.75 1.93
C PHE A 812 -12.90 -6.09 0.60
N PRO A 813 -12.80 -5.26 -0.46
CA PRO A 813 -12.95 -5.76 -1.83
C PRO A 813 -11.74 -6.60 -2.29
N LEU A 814 -10.56 -6.42 -1.69
CA LEU A 814 -9.30 -7.04 -2.16
C LEU A 814 -9.04 -8.47 -1.63
N ALA A 815 -9.48 -8.83 -0.42
CA ALA A 815 -9.22 -10.17 0.14
C ALA A 815 -10.09 -11.27 -0.49
N ARG A 816 -11.32 -10.95 -0.91
CA ARG A 816 -12.19 -11.90 -1.63
C ARG A 816 -11.63 -12.30 -2.99
N ARG A 817 -10.84 -11.43 -3.64
CA ARG A 817 -10.13 -11.78 -4.89
C ARG A 817 -8.98 -12.74 -4.64
N LYS A 818 -8.21 -12.56 -3.55
CA LYS A 818 -7.11 -13.48 -3.18
C LYS A 818 -7.59 -14.87 -2.73
N ARG A 819 -8.69 -14.98 -1.98
CA ARG A 819 -9.29 -16.29 -1.61
C ARG A 819 -9.86 -17.07 -2.80
N LYS A 820 -10.19 -16.41 -3.92
CA LYS A 820 -10.61 -17.07 -5.18
C LYS A 820 -9.45 -17.40 -6.13
N ILE A 821 -8.25 -16.91 -5.84
CA ILE A 821 -7.02 -17.20 -6.61
C ILE A 821 -6.19 -18.28 -5.90
N ALA A 822 -6.42 -18.52 -4.61
CA ALA A 822 -5.78 -19.56 -3.81
C ALA A 822 -6.62 -20.83 -3.57
N LYS A 823 -7.80 -20.92 -4.21
CA LYS A 823 -8.54 -22.17 -4.46
C LYS A 823 -8.58 -22.35 -5.97
#